data_AF-A0A8J3NWC3-F1
#
_entry.id   AF-A0A8J3NWC3-F1
#
_cell.length_a   1.000
_cell.length_b   1.000
_cell.length_c   1.000
_cell.angle_alpha   90.00
_cell.angle_beta   90.00
_cell.angle_gamma   90.00
#
_symmetry.space_group_name_H-M   'P 1'
#
loop_
_entity.id
_entity.type
_entity.pdbx_description
1 polymer ?
#
loop_
_entity_poly.entity_id
_entity_poly.type
_entity_poly.pdbx_seq_one_letter_code
_entity_poly.pdbx_strand_id
1 'polypeptide(L)'
;MTAGLIGRAHPSAVLHDEVNRALAGLGGLVLVAGEAGIGKTSLLTAAMAQARAAGALVVAGTCWDEQSAPGFWPWTQVLRAIRRGVGEDGWTAARQAGGTGLSVLLGEGGPDAVQAALDGEFPLFDAVTTALVALSQRRPVVVVLDDLHWADAASLRLLRFAAQHTWSERVLLIGAYRDVEVDNPGHPLRALMVPLSVKATTITLTGLARDEVAELMARTAGTAPDPALAAEVHRRTGGNPFFVEQTARLWHSGGGVTAVAPGVRDALTRRLALLPADVTGVLSAAAVLGREFDQPVLAATAGTPAAEADRLLAQAEEARLVAALGSQRYGFTHDLVREALHDGLSEPARQELHAAVVRAAAASPELAGQVLPADLARHAYAAGPLLEPEVAVARLLAAATDAGDRLATDEAIAHYRRAMELVREPVRRVRVLIDLGRAVYHVGDKAAGWRLFEQAAVLARETGDGELLAWVALIVFRHGRDGDAHTELRHTLLRDAYRTLIGGGADAATPEQLAQSLVMRTELLARTGRDDEALMFSLWARHDISWGPGGAREREALTAEMEQVSRRSADTGTEALAASFRWVALLELGDPGYLAQLRAFVAAAERDGSLRMRISLLVDQAIIATTTGRFGEAEALLAQLRGIEGHGHADFAFMQYHLDWALAMQRGRFDEAARLLAQLETRDHPYLPLIQAITAVEHGDTDEALRLIAAAEARSEHDPYPTSVTRLWLRLRAQLAAATADPDRCAKAREALTPYRGEWALSLWGCDVSGPLDFWLAEVDAAARRWDDAVAEYTAAAESAERMQARPWAVRARAGLARALTDRDGPGDAQIAAVLRDQVSREAAELGMAHLTTTVPGPPDATASAATDSRDGTGLRPADTDCEFRREDATWRLRYAGRTVHLPDAKGLRDLHELLSRPGTDIPAVELADPPGGATAVAARRMGADPVLDETAKAQYRLRLARLDDELDDAARRDDAARQAALESEREALLAELRAAAGLGGRTRRLGDDGERARKAVTGRIRDLLRRLDDLHPELAAHLRESVSTGNACGYHPQPAPPWRL
;
A
#
# COMPACT_ATOMS: atom_id res chain seq x y z
N MET A 1 35.52 -1.91 -40.02
CA MET A 1 34.60 -2.38 -41.08
C MET A 1 33.88 -3.61 -40.55
N THR A 2 32.64 -3.48 -40.11
CA THR A 2 31.76 -4.61 -39.77
C THR A 2 31.52 -5.42 -41.04
N ALA A 3 31.81 -6.72 -41.03
CA ALA A 3 31.50 -7.61 -42.14
C ALA A 3 29.99 -7.52 -42.46
N GLY A 4 29.62 -7.30 -43.73
CA GLY A 4 28.23 -7.10 -44.13
C GLY A 4 27.33 -8.30 -43.76
N LEU A 5 26.07 -8.02 -43.45
CA LEU A 5 25.05 -9.06 -43.27
C LEU A 5 24.69 -9.62 -44.66
N ILE A 6 25.02 -10.90 -44.87
CA ILE A 6 24.77 -11.61 -46.13
C ILE A 6 23.26 -11.77 -46.32
N GLY A 7 22.76 -11.46 -47.52
CA GLY A 7 21.34 -11.60 -47.88
C GLY A 7 20.36 -10.75 -47.09
N ARG A 8 20.84 -9.68 -46.46
CA ARG A 8 20.02 -8.76 -45.66
C ARG A 8 20.10 -7.32 -46.14
N ALA A 9 20.50 -7.07 -47.39
CA ALA A 9 20.63 -5.72 -47.93
C ALA A 9 19.31 -4.92 -47.83
N HIS A 10 18.19 -5.50 -48.26
CA HIS A 10 16.88 -4.84 -48.18
C HIS A 10 16.36 -4.69 -46.73
N PRO A 11 16.29 -5.74 -45.89
CA PRO A 11 15.92 -5.59 -44.48
C PRO A 11 16.79 -4.59 -43.71
N SER A 12 18.11 -4.58 -43.98
CA SER A 12 19.03 -3.62 -43.36
C SER A 12 18.79 -2.21 -43.85
N ALA A 13 18.49 -2.01 -45.14
CA ALA A 13 18.16 -0.70 -45.69
C ALA A 13 16.87 -0.14 -45.07
N VAL A 14 15.81 -0.95 -44.95
CA VAL A 14 14.55 -0.52 -44.32
C VAL A 14 14.79 -0.13 -42.86
N LEU A 15 15.49 -0.97 -42.09
CA LEU A 15 15.78 -0.68 -40.69
C LEU A 15 16.71 0.53 -40.53
N HIS A 16 17.64 0.72 -41.47
CA HIS A 16 18.51 1.89 -41.57
C HIS A 16 17.71 3.17 -41.82
N ASP A 17 16.74 3.14 -42.73
CA ASP A 17 15.88 4.27 -43.04
C ASP A 17 15.00 4.65 -41.83
N GLU A 18 14.46 3.66 -41.11
CA GLU A 18 13.70 3.90 -39.87
C GLU A 18 14.57 4.47 -38.74
N VAL A 19 15.82 4.00 -38.60
CA VAL A 19 16.80 4.63 -37.69
C VAL A 19 17.06 6.07 -38.10
N ASN A 20 17.32 6.36 -39.37
CA ASN A 20 17.56 7.72 -39.85
C ASN A 20 16.35 8.64 -39.66
N ARG A 21 15.13 8.12 -39.86
CA ARG A 21 13.89 8.86 -39.57
C ARG A 21 13.80 9.24 -38.09
N ALA A 22 14.09 8.31 -37.19
CA ALA A 22 14.11 8.58 -35.75
C ALA A 22 15.20 9.58 -35.36
N LEU A 23 16.39 9.50 -35.98
CA LEU A 23 17.45 10.51 -35.81
C LEU A 23 17.00 11.91 -36.29
N ALA A 24 16.17 11.97 -37.33
CA ALA A 24 15.63 13.20 -37.92
C ALA A 24 14.41 13.78 -37.17
N GLY A 25 13.96 13.16 -36.08
CA GLY A 25 12.82 13.67 -35.29
C GLY A 25 11.49 12.95 -35.51
N LEU A 26 11.47 11.88 -36.29
CA LEU A 26 10.25 11.13 -36.58
C LEU A 26 10.38 9.71 -36.05
N GLY A 27 9.72 9.44 -34.92
CA GLY A 27 9.71 8.14 -34.28
C GLY A 27 8.93 7.10 -35.07
N GLY A 28 8.91 5.88 -34.56
CA GLY A 28 8.25 4.77 -35.24
C GLY A 28 8.29 3.47 -34.48
N LEU A 29 7.50 2.52 -34.98
CA LEU A 29 7.48 1.14 -34.54
C LEU A 29 7.90 0.25 -35.72
N VAL A 30 8.89 -0.60 -35.50
CA VAL A 30 9.31 -1.62 -36.46
C VAL A 30 9.08 -2.99 -35.85
N LEU A 31 8.44 -3.89 -36.59
CA LEU A 31 8.28 -5.28 -36.19
C LEU A 31 9.11 -6.19 -37.09
N VAL A 32 10.04 -6.95 -36.51
CA VAL A 32 10.87 -7.91 -37.22
C VAL A 32 10.33 -9.31 -36.97
N ALA A 33 9.73 -9.90 -37.99
CA ALA A 33 9.12 -11.22 -37.92
C ALA A 33 9.99 -12.27 -38.61
N GLY A 34 9.96 -13.51 -38.10
CA GLY A 34 10.49 -14.67 -38.79
C GLY A 34 10.86 -15.81 -37.84
N GLU A 35 11.22 -16.95 -38.41
CA GLU A 35 11.50 -18.18 -37.67
C GLU A 35 12.71 -18.07 -36.71
N ALA A 36 12.85 -19.03 -35.80
CA ALA A 36 14.02 -19.13 -34.92
C ALA A 36 15.32 -19.30 -35.74
N GLY A 37 16.38 -18.60 -35.34
CA GLY A 37 17.68 -18.65 -36.03
C GLY A 37 17.75 -17.92 -37.39
N ILE A 38 16.65 -17.34 -37.90
CA ILE A 38 16.60 -16.71 -39.23
C ILE A 38 17.47 -15.43 -39.37
N GLY A 39 18.06 -14.95 -38.27
CA GLY A 39 18.92 -13.77 -38.23
C GLY A 39 18.25 -12.48 -37.75
N LYS A 40 17.09 -12.55 -37.08
CA LYS A 40 16.40 -11.39 -36.47
C LYS A 40 17.36 -10.62 -35.54
N THR A 41 17.92 -11.30 -34.54
CA THR A 41 18.84 -10.70 -33.57
C THR A 41 20.11 -10.16 -34.24
N SER A 42 20.62 -10.78 -35.31
CA SER A 42 21.79 -10.27 -36.05
C SER A 42 21.47 -8.96 -36.80
N LEU A 43 20.30 -8.87 -37.43
CA LEU A 43 19.80 -7.65 -38.05
C LEU A 43 19.62 -6.54 -37.00
N LEU A 44 18.97 -6.85 -35.89
CA LEU A 44 18.79 -5.93 -34.77
C LEU A 44 20.14 -5.45 -34.21
N THR A 45 21.08 -6.37 -33.98
CA THR A 45 22.42 -6.05 -33.46
C THR A 45 23.17 -5.10 -34.39
N ALA A 46 23.10 -5.32 -35.71
CA ALA A 46 23.72 -4.43 -36.69
C ALA A 46 23.09 -3.03 -36.68
N ALA A 47 21.76 -2.94 -36.65
CA ALA A 47 21.05 -1.66 -36.56
C ALA A 47 21.31 -0.94 -35.23
N MET A 48 21.35 -1.67 -34.11
CA MET A 48 21.72 -1.15 -32.79
C MET A 48 23.15 -0.59 -32.80
N ALA A 49 24.11 -1.30 -33.39
CA ALA A 49 25.49 -0.83 -33.50
C ALA A 49 25.58 0.45 -34.34
N GLN A 50 24.85 0.51 -35.45
CA GLN A 50 24.79 1.68 -36.30
C GLN A 50 24.13 2.87 -35.59
N ALA A 51 23.00 2.66 -34.92
CA ALA A 51 22.31 3.71 -34.16
C ALA A 51 23.22 4.27 -33.05
N ARG A 52 23.97 3.41 -32.34
CA ARG A 52 25.00 3.85 -31.37
C ARG A 52 26.08 4.71 -32.03
N ALA A 53 26.60 4.28 -33.19
CA ALA A 53 27.60 5.04 -33.94
C ALA A 53 27.08 6.41 -34.41
N ALA A 54 25.77 6.51 -34.69
CA ALA A 54 25.08 7.75 -35.01
C ALA A 54 24.69 8.59 -33.77
N GLY A 55 25.12 8.18 -32.57
CA GLY A 55 24.90 8.92 -31.33
C GLY A 55 23.60 8.59 -30.58
N ALA A 56 22.81 7.61 -31.01
CA ALA A 56 21.58 7.21 -30.32
C ALA A 56 21.87 6.44 -29.00
N LEU A 57 21.01 6.63 -28.01
CA LEU A 57 20.90 5.76 -26.84
C LEU A 57 20.18 4.48 -27.26
N VAL A 58 20.83 3.33 -27.12
CA VAL A 58 20.27 2.05 -27.56
C VAL A 58 20.14 1.09 -26.40
N VAL A 59 18.91 0.71 -26.09
CA VAL A 59 18.53 -0.14 -24.95
C VAL A 59 17.68 -1.32 -25.41
N ALA A 60 17.72 -2.43 -24.68
CA ALA A 60 17.01 -3.64 -25.07
C ALA A 60 16.39 -4.37 -23.87
N GLY A 61 15.28 -5.07 -24.11
CA GLY A 61 14.62 -5.99 -23.19
C GLY A 61 14.20 -7.27 -23.91
N THR A 62 14.03 -8.36 -23.16
CA THR A 62 13.72 -9.70 -23.70
C THR A 62 12.49 -10.25 -22.99
N CYS A 63 11.53 -10.79 -23.73
CA CYS A 63 10.38 -11.52 -23.18
C CYS A 63 10.75 -12.97 -22.85
N TRP A 64 9.96 -13.65 -22.01
CA TRP A 64 10.34 -14.96 -21.45
C TRP A 64 9.18 -15.97 -21.46
N ASP A 65 9.45 -17.19 -21.93
CA ASP A 65 8.47 -18.28 -22.19
C ASP A 65 7.94 -19.02 -20.94
N GLU A 66 7.66 -18.32 -19.85
CA GLU A 66 7.07 -18.99 -18.68
C GLU A 66 5.96 -18.14 -18.08
N GLN A 67 4.86 -18.79 -17.70
CA GLN A 67 3.69 -18.22 -16.99
C GLN A 67 4.04 -17.62 -15.60
N SER A 68 5.31 -17.33 -15.35
CA SER A 68 5.94 -16.86 -14.12
C SER A 68 6.75 -15.57 -14.33
N ALA A 69 6.89 -15.08 -15.57
CA ALA A 69 7.61 -13.84 -15.82
C ALA A 69 6.88 -12.67 -15.14
N PRO A 70 7.59 -11.78 -14.43
CA PRO A 70 6.97 -10.61 -13.81
C PRO A 70 6.22 -9.77 -14.86
N GLY A 71 5.08 -9.18 -14.49
CA GLY A 71 4.39 -8.22 -15.36
C GLY A 71 5.34 -7.09 -15.77
N PHE A 72 5.28 -6.65 -17.04
CA PHE A 72 6.14 -5.60 -17.59
C PHE A 72 7.65 -5.92 -17.66
N TRP A 73 8.05 -7.17 -17.49
CA TRP A 73 9.46 -7.60 -17.47
C TRP A 73 10.38 -6.99 -18.56
N PRO A 74 10.02 -6.98 -19.87
CA PRO A 74 10.85 -6.35 -20.90
C PRO A 74 11.08 -4.85 -20.66
N TRP A 75 10.10 -4.15 -20.09
CA TRP A 75 10.18 -2.72 -19.79
C TRP A 75 11.04 -2.43 -18.56
N THR A 76 10.96 -3.27 -17.53
CA THR A 76 11.88 -3.21 -16.39
C THR A 76 13.34 -3.35 -16.85
N GLN A 77 13.64 -4.27 -17.77
CA GLN A 77 14.97 -4.39 -18.36
C GLN A 77 15.40 -3.13 -19.11
N VAL A 78 14.51 -2.55 -19.92
CA VAL A 78 14.77 -1.29 -20.65
C VAL A 78 15.11 -0.16 -19.69
N LEU A 79 14.33 0.03 -18.61
CA LEU A 79 14.60 1.09 -17.63
C LEU A 79 15.92 0.88 -16.89
N ARG A 80 16.24 -0.35 -16.51
CA ARG A 80 17.54 -0.70 -15.91
C ARG A 80 18.69 -0.43 -16.88
N ALA A 81 18.51 -0.70 -18.17
CA ALA A 81 19.50 -0.41 -19.20
C ALA A 81 19.67 1.09 -19.44
N ILE A 82 18.57 1.86 -19.41
CA ILE A 82 18.60 3.33 -19.47
C ILE A 82 19.42 3.86 -18.31
N ARG A 83 19.07 3.51 -17.05
CA ARG A 83 19.77 4.00 -15.86
C ARG A 83 21.28 3.77 -15.92
N ARG A 84 21.71 2.63 -16.47
CA ARG A 84 23.13 2.29 -16.66
C ARG A 84 23.77 3.06 -17.82
N GLY A 85 23.03 3.25 -18.90
CA GLY A 85 23.52 3.79 -20.17
C GLY A 85 23.51 5.31 -20.26
N VAL A 86 22.75 5.98 -19.39
CA VAL A 86 22.76 7.44 -19.26
C VAL A 86 23.52 7.83 -17.98
N GLY A 87 24.36 8.88 -18.05
CA GLY A 87 24.99 9.42 -16.86
C GLY A 87 23.95 9.93 -15.84
N GLU A 88 24.38 10.22 -14.62
CA GLU A 88 23.49 10.59 -13.51
C GLU A 88 22.53 11.74 -13.83
N ASP A 89 23.00 12.74 -14.59
CA ASP A 89 22.17 13.84 -15.10
C ASP A 89 21.07 13.37 -16.06
N GLY A 90 21.37 12.41 -16.93
CA GLY A 90 20.42 11.85 -17.89
C GLY A 90 19.38 10.97 -17.21
N TRP A 91 19.79 10.20 -16.21
CA TRP A 91 18.88 9.38 -15.41
C TRP A 91 17.98 10.26 -14.55
N THR A 92 18.55 11.31 -13.94
CA THR A 92 17.78 12.29 -13.17
C THR A 92 16.74 12.98 -14.03
N ALA A 93 17.09 13.39 -15.25
CA ALA A 93 16.13 13.98 -16.19
C ALA A 93 15.02 13.00 -16.59
N ALA A 94 15.35 11.74 -16.88
CA ALA A 94 14.36 10.70 -17.18
C ALA A 94 13.43 10.43 -15.99
N ARG A 95 13.98 10.41 -14.77
CA ARG A 95 13.24 10.20 -13.52
C ARG A 95 12.38 11.39 -13.13
N GLN A 96 12.84 12.61 -13.40
CA GLN A 96 12.04 13.84 -13.21
C GLN A 96 10.89 13.91 -14.21
N ALA A 97 11.13 13.53 -15.47
CA ALA A 97 10.12 13.58 -16.52
C ALA A 97 9.10 12.43 -16.41
N GLY A 98 9.56 11.20 -16.21
CA GLY A 98 8.71 10.02 -16.01
C GLY A 98 8.11 9.93 -14.61
N GLY A 99 8.48 10.82 -13.69
CA GLY A 99 7.97 10.84 -12.33
C GLY A 99 8.17 9.50 -11.60
N THR A 100 7.18 9.13 -10.82
CA THR A 100 7.27 8.01 -9.89
C THR A 100 6.93 6.65 -10.52
N GLY A 101 6.34 6.62 -11.72
CA GLY A 101 5.94 5.38 -12.40
C GLY A 101 7.13 4.48 -12.76
N LEU A 102 8.29 5.09 -13.01
CA LEU A 102 9.52 4.33 -13.26
C LEU A 102 9.99 3.52 -12.05
N SER A 103 9.77 4.05 -10.85
CA SER A 103 10.18 3.40 -9.61
C SER A 103 9.35 2.15 -9.29
N VAL A 104 8.11 2.09 -9.79
CA VAL A 104 7.22 0.92 -9.70
C VAL A 104 7.82 -0.29 -10.42
N LEU A 105 8.17 -0.10 -11.69
CA LEU A 105 8.75 -1.15 -12.54
C LEU A 105 10.12 -1.60 -12.07
N LEU A 106 10.84 -0.73 -11.38
CA LEU A 106 12.15 -1.04 -10.82
C LEU A 106 12.08 -1.71 -9.45
N GLY A 107 10.92 -1.71 -8.78
CA GLY A 107 10.78 -2.14 -7.39
C GLY A 107 11.54 -1.23 -6.42
N GLU A 108 11.85 0.00 -6.85
CA GLU A 108 12.70 0.96 -6.13
C GLU A 108 11.82 2.10 -5.62
N GLY A 109 10.97 1.78 -4.65
CA GLY A 109 9.91 2.67 -4.23
C GLY A 109 9.87 2.97 -2.74
N GLY A 110 10.21 4.20 -2.38
CA GLY A 110 9.63 4.86 -1.22
C GLY A 110 8.19 5.34 -1.51
N PRO A 111 7.59 6.17 -0.65
CA PRO A 111 6.21 6.68 -0.75
C PRO A 111 5.97 7.64 -1.93
N ASP A 112 6.73 7.54 -3.02
CA ASP A 112 6.54 8.28 -4.26
C ASP A 112 6.22 7.31 -5.41
N ALA A 113 7.03 6.26 -5.55
CA ALA A 113 6.84 5.16 -6.52
C ALA A 113 5.47 4.52 -6.42
N VAL A 114 5.08 4.25 -5.18
CA VAL A 114 3.82 3.62 -4.84
C VAL A 114 2.66 4.49 -5.37
N GLN A 115 2.77 5.83 -5.43
CA GLN A 115 1.72 6.72 -5.96
C GLN A 115 1.48 6.56 -7.46
N ALA A 116 2.52 6.28 -8.25
CA ALA A 116 2.33 6.09 -9.68
C ALA A 116 2.00 4.64 -10.07
N ALA A 117 2.34 3.67 -9.21
CA ALA A 117 1.75 2.33 -9.32
C ALA A 117 0.25 2.43 -9.08
N LEU A 118 -0.09 3.33 -8.15
CA LEU A 118 -1.43 3.66 -7.84
C LEU A 118 -2.11 4.35 -9.03
N ASP A 119 -1.52 5.33 -9.71
CA ASP A 119 -2.19 5.94 -10.87
C ASP A 119 -2.48 4.96 -12.05
N GLY A 120 -1.84 3.79 -12.01
CA GLY A 120 -2.10 2.53 -12.71
C GLY A 120 -1.54 2.36 -14.11
N GLU A 121 -2.17 1.53 -14.99
CA GLU A 121 -1.52 1.11 -16.23
C GLU A 121 -1.19 2.33 -17.12
N PHE A 122 -2.09 3.29 -17.29
CA PHE A 122 -1.88 4.45 -18.14
C PHE A 122 -0.79 5.40 -17.62
N PRO A 123 -0.74 5.81 -16.34
CA PRO A 123 0.33 6.66 -15.82
C PRO A 123 1.68 5.95 -15.74
N LEU A 124 1.67 4.62 -15.57
CA LEU A 124 2.87 3.83 -15.80
C LEU A 124 3.32 3.90 -17.26
N PHE A 125 2.37 3.77 -18.20
CA PHE A 125 2.69 3.85 -19.62
C PHE A 125 3.18 5.23 -20.01
N ASP A 126 2.55 6.27 -19.48
CA ASP A 126 2.92 7.66 -19.65
C ASP A 126 4.27 7.96 -18.99
N ALA A 127 4.54 7.45 -17.79
CA ALA A 127 5.83 7.59 -17.11
C ALA A 127 6.99 7.02 -17.95
N VAL A 128 6.83 5.78 -18.44
CA VAL A 128 7.82 5.14 -19.31
C VAL A 128 7.97 5.91 -20.61
N THR A 129 6.85 6.29 -21.23
CA THR A 129 6.84 7.02 -22.51
C THR A 129 7.48 8.40 -22.37
N THR A 130 7.09 9.19 -21.38
CA THR A 130 7.61 10.52 -21.07
C THR A 130 9.09 10.47 -20.69
N ALA A 131 9.54 9.43 -19.99
CA ALA A 131 10.97 9.21 -19.75
C ALA A 131 11.74 8.99 -21.07
N LEU A 132 11.20 8.18 -21.98
CA LEU A 132 11.80 7.98 -23.32
C LEU A 132 11.81 9.28 -24.13
N VAL A 133 10.72 10.06 -24.08
CA VAL A 133 10.62 11.37 -24.77
C VAL A 133 11.64 12.34 -24.22
N ALA A 134 11.75 12.50 -22.89
CA ALA A 134 12.72 13.38 -22.26
C ALA A 134 14.17 13.02 -22.60
N LEU A 135 14.48 11.72 -22.68
CA LEU A 135 15.77 11.24 -23.15
C LEU A 135 16.00 11.55 -24.63
N SER A 136 14.96 11.38 -25.45
CA SER A 136 14.98 11.69 -26.89
C SER A 136 15.32 13.15 -27.18
N GLN A 137 14.97 14.07 -26.26
CA GLN A 137 15.31 15.48 -26.38
C GLN A 137 16.81 15.75 -26.27
N ARG A 138 17.55 14.89 -25.57
CA ARG A 138 19.01 15.00 -25.40
C ARG A 138 19.75 14.27 -26.52
N ARG A 139 19.30 13.05 -26.83
CA ARG A 139 19.84 12.22 -27.91
C ARG A 139 18.77 11.23 -28.38
N PRO A 140 18.75 10.84 -29.66
CA PRO A 140 17.79 9.85 -30.16
C PRO A 140 17.81 8.55 -29.34
N VAL A 141 16.66 7.91 -29.15
CA VAL A 141 16.50 6.69 -28.35
C VAL A 141 16.01 5.55 -29.24
N VAL A 142 16.66 4.40 -29.15
CA VAL A 142 16.23 3.16 -29.82
C VAL A 142 16.00 2.09 -28.76
N VAL A 143 14.77 1.60 -28.67
CA VAL A 143 14.35 0.54 -27.75
C VAL A 143 14.10 -0.73 -28.54
N VAL A 144 14.75 -1.84 -28.15
CA VAL A 144 14.58 -3.15 -28.80
C VAL A 144 13.94 -4.12 -27.82
N LEU A 145 12.77 -4.66 -28.16
CA LEU A 145 12.11 -5.72 -27.41
C LEU A 145 12.18 -7.01 -28.22
N ASP A 146 12.98 -7.98 -27.76
CA ASP A 146 13.12 -9.28 -28.43
C ASP A 146 12.15 -10.31 -27.85
N ASP A 147 11.82 -11.30 -28.67
CA ASP A 147 10.96 -12.44 -28.34
C ASP A 147 9.52 -12.10 -27.88
N LEU A 148 8.88 -11.07 -28.48
CA LEU A 148 7.53 -10.61 -28.10
C LEU A 148 6.41 -11.67 -28.13
N HIS A 149 6.65 -12.83 -28.73
CA HIS A 149 5.74 -13.97 -28.70
C HIS A 149 5.54 -14.53 -27.27
N TRP A 150 6.49 -14.27 -26.37
CA TRP A 150 6.44 -14.61 -24.95
C TRP A 150 6.12 -13.43 -24.03
N ALA A 151 5.65 -12.29 -24.58
CA ALA A 151 5.32 -11.12 -23.77
C ALA A 151 4.05 -11.33 -22.94
N ASP A 152 3.99 -10.73 -21.74
CA ASP A 152 2.71 -10.59 -21.04
C ASP A 152 1.81 -9.56 -21.75
N ALA A 153 0.50 -9.65 -21.51
CA ALA A 153 -0.49 -8.79 -22.15
C ALA A 153 -0.27 -7.30 -21.82
N ALA A 154 0.17 -6.98 -20.61
CA ALA A 154 0.37 -5.61 -20.15
C ALA A 154 1.61 -4.98 -20.83
N SER A 155 2.70 -5.73 -20.99
CA SER A 155 3.88 -5.33 -21.77
C SER A 155 3.56 -4.94 -23.22
N LEU A 156 2.68 -5.69 -23.90
CA LEU A 156 2.25 -5.37 -25.26
C LEU A 156 1.34 -4.15 -25.33
N ARG A 157 0.49 -3.93 -24.30
CA ARG A 157 -0.31 -2.70 -24.19
C ARG A 157 0.59 -1.47 -24.02
N LEU A 158 1.63 -1.56 -23.20
CA LEU A 158 2.63 -0.49 -23.05
C LEU A 158 3.38 -0.23 -24.35
N LEU A 159 3.83 -1.26 -25.08
CA LEU A 159 4.46 -1.09 -26.40
C LEU A 159 3.53 -0.34 -27.36
N ARG A 160 2.26 -0.73 -27.39
CA ARG A 160 1.24 -0.08 -28.20
C ARG A 160 1.01 1.38 -27.78
N PHE A 161 1.03 1.67 -26.48
CA PHE A 161 0.89 3.01 -25.94
C PHE A 161 2.07 3.90 -26.32
N ALA A 162 3.30 3.45 -26.03
CA ALA A 162 4.52 4.19 -26.33
C ALA A 162 4.65 4.47 -27.84
N ALA A 163 4.34 3.49 -28.70
CA ALA A 163 4.37 3.67 -30.16
C ALA A 163 3.41 4.76 -30.66
N GLN A 164 2.28 4.96 -29.98
CA GLN A 164 1.29 5.99 -30.37
C GLN A 164 1.72 7.40 -29.96
N HIS A 165 2.41 7.52 -28.83
CA HIS A 165 2.75 8.81 -28.23
C HIS A 165 4.16 9.29 -28.56
N THR A 166 4.98 8.47 -29.22
CA THR A 166 6.36 8.81 -29.60
C THR A 166 6.58 9.02 -31.11
N TRP A 167 5.50 9.04 -31.91
CA TRP A 167 5.60 9.12 -33.37
C TRP A 167 6.26 10.40 -33.90
N SER A 168 6.17 11.51 -33.16
CA SER A 168 6.81 12.81 -33.46
C SER A 168 8.08 13.07 -32.65
N GLU A 169 8.60 12.04 -31.99
CA GLU A 169 9.75 12.16 -31.09
C GLU A 169 10.96 11.42 -31.66
N ARG A 170 12.16 11.68 -31.16
CA ARG A 170 13.38 10.99 -31.60
C ARG A 170 13.49 9.58 -30.98
N VAL A 171 12.42 8.78 -31.04
CA VAL A 171 12.30 7.46 -30.41
C VAL A 171 11.90 6.40 -31.46
N LEU A 172 12.73 5.37 -31.59
CA LEU A 172 12.42 4.18 -32.41
C LEU A 172 12.18 2.98 -31.50
N LEU A 173 11.01 2.36 -31.63
CA LEU A 173 10.68 1.10 -30.97
C LEU A 173 10.81 -0.04 -31.98
N ILE A 174 11.53 -1.10 -31.61
CA ILE A 174 11.71 -2.27 -32.46
C ILE A 174 11.29 -3.51 -31.69
N GLY A 175 10.29 -4.23 -32.19
CA GLY A 175 9.85 -5.51 -31.65
C GLY A 175 10.29 -6.65 -32.55
N ALA A 176 10.82 -7.75 -31.99
CA ALA A 176 11.06 -8.98 -32.74
C ALA A 176 10.24 -10.14 -32.20
N TYR A 177 9.70 -10.95 -33.10
CA TYR A 177 8.87 -12.10 -32.73
C TYR A 177 8.92 -13.22 -33.75
N ARG A 178 8.39 -14.38 -33.36
CA ARG A 178 8.24 -15.57 -34.21
C ARG A 178 6.81 -15.56 -34.76
N ASP A 179 6.70 -15.43 -36.07
CA ASP A 179 5.43 -15.36 -36.81
C ASP A 179 4.61 -16.65 -36.68
N VAL A 180 5.25 -17.80 -36.84
CA VAL A 180 4.59 -19.13 -36.75
C VAL A 180 3.92 -19.37 -35.39
N GLU A 181 4.47 -18.83 -34.31
CA GLU A 181 3.94 -19.04 -32.94
C GLU A 181 2.74 -18.12 -32.64
N VAL A 182 2.77 -16.88 -33.13
CA VAL A 182 1.73 -15.87 -32.88
C VAL A 182 0.53 -16.01 -33.83
N ASP A 183 0.73 -16.49 -35.05
CA ASP A 183 -0.34 -16.66 -36.04
C ASP A 183 -1.26 -17.86 -35.75
N ASN A 184 -0.91 -18.68 -34.75
CA ASN A 184 -1.76 -19.75 -34.25
C ASN A 184 -3.11 -19.19 -33.75
N PRO A 185 -4.27 -19.66 -34.25
CA PRO A 185 -5.58 -19.17 -33.85
C PRO A 185 -5.89 -19.23 -32.34
N GLY A 186 -5.23 -20.10 -31.58
CA GLY A 186 -5.39 -20.21 -30.13
C GLY A 186 -4.45 -19.33 -29.29
N HIS A 187 -3.55 -18.54 -29.89
CA HIS A 187 -2.53 -17.81 -29.13
C HIS A 187 -3.12 -16.58 -28.40
N PRO A 188 -2.96 -16.44 -27.07
CA PRO A 188 -3.56 -15.35 -26.27
C PRO A 188 -3.17 -13.94 -26.74
N LEU A 189 -1.95 -13.77 -27.25
CA LEU A 189 -1.41 -12.47 -27.66
C LEU A 189 -1.80 -12.03 -29.08
N ARG A 190 -2.44 -12.91 -29.88
CA ARG A 190 -2.78 -12.62 -31.27
C ARG A 190 -3.64 -11.37 -31.41
N ALA A 191 -4.63 -11.21 -30.53
CA ALA A 191 -5.53 -10.05 -30.52
C ALA A 191 -4.81 -8.72 -30.20
N LEU A 192 -3.69 -8.77 -29.47
CA LEU A 192 -2.89 -7.59 -29.10
C LEU A 192 -1.84 -7.24 -30.17
N MET A 193 -1.35 -8.25 -30.90
CA MET A 193 -0.38 -8.08 -31.97
C MET A 193 -0.97 -7.48 -33.25
N VAL A 194 -2.22 -7.82 -33.62
CA VAL A 194 -2.86 -7.30 -34.84
C VAL A 194 -2.88 -5.75 -34.89
N PRO A 195 -3.32 -5.03 -33.83
CA PRO A 195 -3.27 -3.57 -33.82
C PRO A 195 -1.86 -2.97 -33.90
N LEU A 196 -0.84 -3.68 -33.40
CA LEU A 196 0.56 -3.24 -33.46
C LEU A 196 1.09 -3.35 -34.90
N SER A 197 0.83 -4.47 -35.58
CA SER A 197 1.28 -4.71 -36.95
C SER A 197 0.70 -3.71 -37.97
N VAL A 198 -0.49 -3.17 -37.71
CA VAL A 198 -1.10 -2.12 -38.56
C VAL A 198 -0.35 -0.78 -38.44
N LYS A 199 0.24 -0.49 -37.27
CA LYS A 199 0.95 0.77 -37.02
C LYS A 199 2.47 0.65 -37.22
N ALA A 200 2.98 -0.55 -37.44
CA ALA A 200 4.41 -0.82 -37.55
C ALA A 200 4.86 -0.96 -39.01
N THR A 201 6.10 -0.56 -39.29
CA THR A 201 6.83 -1.05 -40.46
C THR A 201 7.23 -2.49 -40.17
N THR A 202 6.63 -3.46 -40.86
CA THR A 202 6.92 -4.89 -40.65
C THR A 202 8.00 -5.38 -41.61
N ILE A 203 9.06 -5.98 -41.07
CA ILE A 203 10.15 -6.63 -41.80
C ILE A 203 10.07 -8.14 -41.55
N THR A 204 9.68 -8.90 -42.56
CA THR A 204 9.68 -10.37 -42.49
C THR A 204 10.99 -10.91 -43.04
N LEU A 205 11.69 -11.71 -42.24
CA LEU A 205 12.93 -12.37 -42.64
C LEU A 205 12.67 -13.76 -43.19
N THR A 206 13.15 -14.00 -44.41
CA THR A 206 13.13 -15.31 -45.07
C THR A 206 14.51 -15.95 -45.10
N GLY A 207 14.59 -17.22 -45.48
CA GLY A 207 15.86 -17.91 -45.71
C GLY A 207 16.73 -17.20 -46.76
N LEU A 208 18.05 -17.38 -46.64
CA LEU A 208 19.05 -16.91 -47.59
C LEU A 208 18.94 -17.65 -48.92
N ALA A 209 19.23 -16.96 -50.01
CA ALA A 209 19.35 -17.55 -51.33
C ALA A 209 20.56 -18.47 -51.45
N ARG A 210 20.64 -19.28 -52.51
CA ARG A 210 21.66 -20.33 -52.67
C ARG A 210 23.09 -19.77 -52.74
N ASP A 211 23.26 -18.66 -53.43
CA ASP A 211 24.50 -17.90 -53.55
C ASP A 211 24.91 -17.27 -52.21
N GLU A 212 23.95 -16.72 -51.48
CA GLU A 212 24.13 -16.19 -50.11
C GLU A 212 24.50 -17.29 -49.10
N VAL A 213 23.94 -18.49 -49.25
CA VAL A 213 24.34 -19.68 -48.49
C VAL A 213 25.80 -20.04 -48.76
N ALA A 214 26.22 -20.04 -50.03
CA ALA A 214 27.60 -20.32 -50.40
C ALA A 214 28.58 -19.28 -49.82
N GLU A 215 28.21 -18.00 -49.86
CA GLU A 215 28.98 -16.91 -49.26
C GLU A 215 29.09 -17.05 -47.74
N LEU A 216 27.98 -17.37 -47.06
CA LEU A 216 27.96 -17.58 -45.62
C LEU A 216 28.80 -18.79 -45.20
N MET A 217 28.75 -19.87 -45.98
CA MET A 217 29.62 -21.04 -45.79
C MET A 217 31.09 -20.67 -45.97
N ALA A 218 31.44 -19.93 -47.02
CA ALA A 218 32.80 -19.50 -47.28
C ALA A 218 33.36 -18.61 -46.16
N ARG A 219 32.55 -17.67 -45.66
CA ARG A 219 32.91 -16.80 -44.54
C ARG A 219 33.14 -17.58 -43.25
N THR A 220 32.35 -18.63 -43.03
CA THR A 220 32.37 -19.41 -41.78
C THR A 220 33.47 -20.48 -41.77
N ALA A 221 33.69 -21.15 -42.90
CA ALA A 221 34.68 -22.22 -43.06
C ALA A 221 36.04 -21.75 -43.60
N GLY A 222 36.15 -20.49 -44.03
CA GLY A 222 37.37 -19.92 -44.63
C GLY A 222 37.67 -20.42 -46.06
N THR A 223 36.86 -21.33 -46.61
CA THR A 223 37.00 -21.91 -47.96
C THR A 223 35.64 -21.96 -48.66
N ALA A 224 35.62 -21.68 -49.97
CA ALA A 224 34.38 -21.68 -50.75
C ALA A 224 33.87 -23.12 -50.98
N PRO A 225 32.58 -23.41 -50.74
CA PRO A 225 32.00 -24.72 -51.04
C PRO A 225 31.79 -24.91 -52.54
N ASP A 226 31.74 -26.16 -53.00
CA ASP A 226 31.26 -26.51 -54.35
C ASP A 226 29.79 -26.04 -54.52
N PRO A 227 29.40 -25.47 -55.66
CA PRO A 227 28.00 -25.14 -55.97
C PRO A 227 26.99 -26.27 -55.68
N ALA A 228 27.34 -27.53 -55.93
CA ALA A 228 26.47 -28.68 -55.64
C ALA A 228 26.27 -28.86 -54.12
N LEU A 229 27.32 -28.61 -53.34
CA LEU A 229 27.28 -28.65 -51.88
C LEU A 229 26.44 -27.50 -51.31
N ALA A 230 26.63 -26.26 -51.79
CA ALA A 230 25.83 -25.12 -51.35
C ALA A 230 24.33 -25.31 -51.67
N ALA A 231 24.01 -25.88 -52.83
CA ALA A 231 22.64 -26.22 -53.21
C ALA A 231 22.02 -27.26 -52.28
N GLU A 232 22.79 -28.27 -51.87
CA GLU A 232 22.35 -29.29 -50.92
C GLU A 232 22.10 -28.70 -49.52
N VAL A 233 23.01 -27.85 -49.05
CA VAL A 233 22.85 -27.14 -47.76
C VAL A 233 21.63 -26.24 -47.80
N HIS A 234 21.42 -25.45 -48.85
CA HIS A 234 20.23 -24.62 -49.00
C HIS A 234 18.94 -25.45 -48.99
N ARG A 235 18.91 -26.59 -49.70
CA ARG A 235 17.75 -27.50 -49.74
C ARG A 235 17.39 -28.05 -48.35
N ARG A 236 18.39 -28.40 -47.54
CA ARG A 236 18.20 -28.98 -46.20
C ARG A 236 17.88 -27.95 -45.12
N THR A 237 18.42 -26.74 -45.25
CA THR A 237 18.29 -25.69 -44.23
C THR A 237 17.20 -24.67 -44.52
N GLY A 238 16.60 -24.71 -45.72
CA GLY A 238 15.71 -23.66 -46.20
C GLY A 238 16.39 -22.29 -46.30
N GLY A 239 17.73 -22.25 -46.31
CA GLY A 239 18.51 -21.01 -46.27
C GLY A 239 18.58 -20.32 -44.90
N ASN A 240 18.11 -20.93 -43.81
CA ASN A 240 18.21 -20.31 -42.49
C ASN A 240 19.69 -20.07 -42.11
N PRO A 241 20.12 -18.81 -41.89
CA PRO A 241 21.52 -18.46 -41.67
C PRO A 241 22.17 -19.27 -40.55
N PHE A 242 21.42 -19.52 -39.46
CA PHE A 242 21.95 -20.31 -38.37
C PHE A 242 22.31 -21.72 -38.85
N PHE A 243 21.38 -22.48 -39.43
CA PHE A 243 21.67 -23.85 -39.87
C PHE A 243 22.79 -23.91 -40.91
N VAL A 244 22.92 -22.87 -41.76
CA VAL A 244 23.97 -22.75 -42.77
C VAL A 244 25.35 -22.57 -42.12
N GLU A 245 25.51 -21.64 -41.17
CA GLU A 245 26.77 -21.44 -40.45
C GLU A 245 27.22 -22.71 -39.73
N GLN A 246 26.27 -23.43 -39.13
CA GLN A 246 26.56 -24.67 -38.43
C GLN A 246 27.02 -25.78 -39.37
N THR A 247 26.34 -25.91 -40.51
CA THR A 247 26.74 -26.87 -41.55
C THR A 247 28.14 -26.54 -42.10
N ALA A 248 28.46 -25.26 -42.27
CA ALA A 248 29.77 -24.81 -42.72
C ALA A 248 30.88 -25.17 -41.72
N ARG A 249 30.64 -24.99 -40.40
CA ARG A 249 31.61 -25.34 -39.35
C ARG A 249 31.89 -26.85 -39.30
N LEU A 250 30.86 -27.67 -39.45
CA LEU A 250 30.99 -29.13 -39.47
C LEU A 250 31.76 -29.63 -40.70
N TRP A 251 31.50 -29.02 -41.85
CA TRP A 251 32.23 -29.28 -43.09
C TRP A 251 33.71 -28.90 -42.95
N HIS A 252 34.03 -27.77 -42.33
CA HIS A 252 35.42 -27.34 -42.08
C HIS A 252 36.19 -28.32 -41.17
N SER A 253 35.53 -28.94 -40.19
CA SER A 253 36.15 -29.95 -39.30
C SER A 253 36.28 -31.36 -39.92
N GLY A 254 36.05 -31.51 -41.23
CA GLY A 254 36.18 -32.79 -41.94
C GLY A 254 34.97 -33.73 -41.86
N GLY A 255 33.82 -33.24 -41.38
CA GLY A 255 32.57 -33.99 -41.33
C GLY A 255 31.83 -34.02 -42.67
N GLY A 256 31.15 -35.13 -42.97
CA GLY A 256 30.30 -35.24 -44.17
C GLY A 256 29.04 -34.37 -44.07
N VAL A 257 28.69 -33.63 -45.14
CA VAL A 257 27.50 -32.76 -45.18
C VAL A 257 26.20 -33.56 -45.13
N THR A 258 26.27 -34.86 -45.43
CA THR A 258 25.19 -35.82 -45.25
C THR A 258 24.78 -36.02 -43.79
N ALA A 259 25.65 -35.69 -42.82
CA ALA A 259 25.40 -35.80 -41.38
C ALA A 259 24.60 -34.62 -40.77
N VAL A 260 24.13 -33.66 -41.58
CA VAL A 260 23.25 -32.58 -41.13
C VAL A 260 21.85 -33.14 -40.86
N ALA A 261 21.54 -33.35 -39.58
CA ALA A 261 20.18 -33.38 -39.07
C ALA A 261 19.65 -31.94 -38.91
N PRO A 262 18.33 -31.70 -38.98
CA PRO A 262 17.76 -30.36 -38.89
C PRO A 262 17.87 -29.81 -37.46
N GLY A 263 18.65 -28.74 -37.19
CA GLY A 263 18.72 -28.18 -35.83
C GLY A 263 19.75 -27.07 -35.55
N VAL A 264 19.31 -25.95 -34.97
CA VAL A 264 20.13 -24.82 -34.50
C VAL A 264 20.85 -25.26 -33.23
N ARG A 265 20.07 -25.98 -32.43
CA ARG A 265 20.45 -26.60 -31.17
C ARG A 265 21.64 -27.57 -31.36
N ASP A 266 21.59 -28.50 -32.32
CA ASP A 266 22.60 -29.56 -32.50
C ASP A 266 24.04 -29.10 -32.75
N ALA A 267 24.22 -27.87 -33.22
CA ALA A 267 25.55 -27.36 -33.53
C ALA A 267 26.04 -26.32 -32.51
N LEU A 268 25.12 -25.62 -31.82
CA LEU A 268 25.42 -25.01 -30.52
C LEU A 268 25.86 -26.08 -29.51
N THR A 269 25.14 -27.21 -29.42
CA THR A 269 25.50 -28.34 -28.55
C THR A 269 26.89 -28.89 -28.87
N ARG A 270 27.26 -29.05 -30.16
CA ARG A 270 28.61 -29.47 -30.55
C ARG A 270 29.69 -28.44 -30.22
N ARG A 271 29.38 -27.14 -30.30
CA ARG A 271 30.32 -26.08 -29.92
C ARG A 271 30.53 -26.02 -28.40
N LEU A 272 29.46 -26.16 -27.63
CA LEU A 272 29.52 -26.24 -26.17
C LEU A 272 30.29 -27.50 -25.71
N ALA A 273 30.21 -28.60 -26.47
CA ALA A 273 30.97 -29.82 -26.22
C ALA A 273 32.50 -29.68 -26.40
N LEU A 274 32.98 -28.60 -27.03
CA LEU A 274 34.42 -28.32 -27.20
C LEU A 274 35.01 -27.49 -26.05
N LEU A 275 34.18 -26.96 -25.15
CA LEU A 275 34.64 -26.19 -23.99
C LEU A 275 35.09 -27.11 -22.85
N PRO A 276 36.01 -26.65 -21.98
CA PRO A 276 36.30 -27.36 -20.74
C PRO A 276 35.01 -27.63 -19.95
N ALA A 277 34.92 -28.83 -19.37
CA ALA A 277 33.71 -29.27 -18.66
C ALA A 277 33.30 -28.29 -17.54
N ASP A 278 34.28 -27.72 -16.84
CA ASP A 278 34.06 -26.77 -15.74
C ASP A 278 33.41 -25.46 -16.22
N VAL A 279 33.81 -24.96 -17.41
CA VAL A 279 33.22 -23.76 -18.02
C VAL A 279 31.78 -24.03 -18.44
N THR A 280 31.52 -25.18 -19.08
CA THR A 280 30.16 -25.58 -19.46
C THR A 280 29.27 -25.83 -18.25
N GLY A 281 29.83 -26.34 -17.14
CA GLY A 281 29.13 -26.53 -15.87
C GLY A 281 28.67 -25.20 -15.27
N VAL A 282 29.57 -24.22 -15.14
CA VAL A 282 29.22 -22.88 -14.62
C VAL A 282 28.24 -22.16 -15.56
N LEU A 283 28.42 -22.27 -16.87
CA LEU A 283 27.48 -21.65 -17.83
C LEU A 283 26.10 -22.31 -17.81
N SER A 284 26.02 -23.62 -17.56
CA SER A 284 24.74 -24.31 -17.37
C SER A 284 24.00 -23.82 -16.12
N ALA A 285 24.72 -23.62 -15.01
CA ALA A 285 24.15 -23.03 -13.79
C ALA A 285 23.68 -21.59 -14.02
N ALA A 286 24.48 -20.79 -14.74
CA ALA A 286 24.10 -19.43 -15.14
C ALA A 286 22.85 -19.41 -16.03
N ALA A 287 22.70 -20.41 -16.91
CA ALA A 287 21.54 -20.48 -17.81
C ALA A 287 20.21 -20.69 -17.07
N VAL A 288 20.24 -21.34 -15.90
CA VAL A 288 19.09 -21.53 -15.00
C VAL A 288 18.74 -20.23 -14.26
N LEU A 289 19.74 -19.44 -13.86
CA LEU A 289 19.53 -18.16 -13.16
C LEU A 289 18.90 -17.10 -14.06
N GLY A 290 19.25 -17.09 -15.35
CA GLY A 290 18.62 -16.22 -16.33
C GLY A 290 19.60 -15.60 -17.31
N ARG A 291 19.12 -14.64 -18.10
CA ARG A 291 19.93 -13.94 -19.11
C ARG A 291 21.00 -13.02 -18.48
N GLU A 292 20.64 -12.34 -17.41
CA GLU A 292 21.56 -11.60 -16.54
C GLU A 292 21.58 -12.30 -15.18
N PHE A 293 22.74 -12.39 -14.53
CA PHE A 293 22.90 -13.07 -13.25
C PHE A 293 24.00 -12.44 -12.40
N ASP A 294 23.83 -12.53 -11.09
CA ASP A 294 24.81 -12.06 -10.10
C ASP A 294 25.78 -13.20 -9.75
N GLN A 295 27.07 -12.89 -9.80
CA GLN A 295 28.15 -13.85 -9.61
C GLN A 295 28.12 -14.55 -8.24
N PRO A 296 27.80 -13.87 -7.12
CA PRO A 296 27.71 -14.55 -5.83
C PRO A 296 26.64 -15.65 -5.80
N VAL A 297 25.50 -15.41 -6.43
CA VAL A 297 24.40 -16.39 -6.54
C VAL A 297 24.81 -17.55 -7.45
N LEU A 298 25.50 -17.27 -8.57
CA LEU A 298 26.05 -18.30 -9.46
C LEU A 298 27.09 -19.18 -8.76
N ALA A 299 28.05 -18.58 -8.07
CA ALA A 299 29.09 -19.30 -7.35
C ALA A 299 28.49 -20.27 -6.32
N ALA A 300 27.50 -19.80 -5.55
CA ALA A 300 26.78 -20.62 -4.58
C ALA A 300 25.96 -21.74 -5.26
N THR A 301 25.26 -21.44 -6.36
CA THR A 301 24.45 -22.41 -7.12
C THR A 301 25.32 -23.50 -7.75
N ALA A 302 26.47 -23.13 -8.31
CA ALA A 302 27.42 -24.06 -8.92
C ALA A 302 28.32 -24.78 -7.90
N GLY A 303 28.20 -24.48 -6.60
CA GLY A 303 29.08 -25.02 -5.56
C GLY A 303 30.57 -24.69 -5.77
N THR A 304 30.85 -23.57 -6.44
CA THR A 304 32.19 -23.18 -6.89
C THR A 304 32.68 -21.97 -6.10
N PRO A 305 33.93 -21.95 -5.57
CA PRO A 305 34.46 -20.76 -4.89
C PRO A 305 34.42 -19.52 -5.79
N ALA A 306 34.08 -18.36 -5.23
CA ALA A 306 33.90 -17.11 -6.00
C ALA A 306 35.10 -16.80 -6.93
N ALA A 307 36.33 -16.96 -6.44
CA ALA A 307 37.53 -16.72 -7.23
C ALA A 307 37.68 -17.67 -8.44
N GLU A 308 37.17 -18.91 -8.33
CA GLU A 308 37.19 -19.87 -9.44
C GLU A 308 36.05 -19.61 -10.41
N ALA A 309 34.86 -19.25 -9.92
CA ALA A 309 33.75 -18.81 -10.76
C ALA A 309 34.15 -17.60 -11.62
N ASP A 310 34.90 -16.63 -11.07
CA ASP A 310 35.44 -15.50 -11.83
C ASP A 310 36.41 -15.93 -12.94
N ARG A 311 37.29 -16.91 -12.68
CA ARG A 311 38.20 -17.44 -13.71
C ARG A 311 37.45 -18.15 -14.83
N LEU A 312 36.43 -18.94 -14.50
CA LEU A 312 35.62 -19.67 -15.49
C LEU A 312 34.76 -18.70 -16.31
N LEU A 313 34.22 -17.66 -15.69
CA LEU A 313 33.51 -16.57 -16.39
C LEU A 313 34.45 -15.78 -17.31
N ALA A 314 35.70 -15.53 -16.91
CA ALA A 314 36.69 -14.89 -17.79
C ALA A 314 37.01 -15.73 -19.04
N GLN A 315 37.09 -17.07 -18.91
CA GLN A 315 37.24 -17.97 -20.05
C GLN A 315 36.00 -17.98 -20.95
N ALA A 316 34.81 -17.95 -20.36
CA ALA A 316 33.56 -17.87 -21.11
C ALA A 316 33.39 -16.51 -21.83
N GLU A 317 33.91 -15.45 -21.24
CA GLU A 317 33.98 -14.11 -21.85
C GLU A 317 34.97 -14.08 -23.02
N GLU A 318 36.15 -14.70 -22.90
CA GLU A 318 37.10 -14.88 -24.00
C GLU A 318 36.48 -15.67 -25.17
N ALA A 319 35.68 -16.69 -24.85
CA ALA A 319 34.88 -17.46 -25.81
C ALA A 319 33.64 -16.72 -26.36
N ARG A 320 33.39 -15.48 -25.89
CA ARG A 320 32.24 -14.61 -26.24
C ARG A 320 30.88 -15.23 -25.99
N LEU A 321 30.76 -15.97 -24.89
CA LEU A 321 29.51 -16.60 -24.46
C LEU A 321 28.78 -15.72 -23.44
N VAL A 322 29.53 -15.02 -22.60
CA VAL A 322 29.04 -14.07 -21.59
C VAL A 322 29.82 -12.76 -21.66
N ALA A 323 29.26 -11.69 -21.08
CA ALA A 323 29.91 -10.39 -20.95
C ALA A 323 29.66 -9.81 -19.56
N ALA A 324 30.66 -9.11 -19.00
CA ALA A 324 30.49 -8.39 -17.75
C ALA A 324 29.59 -7.16 -17.93
N LEU A 325 28.63 -6.98 -17.02
CA LEU A 325 27.64 -5.89 -17.00
C LEU A 325 27.83 -4.90 -15.83
N GLY A 326 28.77 -5.19 -14.93
CA GLY A 326 29.08 -4.39 -13.73
C GLY A 326 30.02 -5.14 -12.79
N SER A 327 30.26 -4.59 -11.59
CA SER A 327 31.03 -5.27 -10.55
C SER A 327 30.25 -6.49 -10.03
N GLN A 328 30.61 -7.68 -10.52
CA GLN A 328 29.99 -8.99 -10.18
C GLN A 328 28.64 -9.31 -10.85
N ARG A 329 28.27 -8.61 -11.91
CA ARG A 329 27.10 -8.97 -12.73
C ARG A 329 27.53 -9.32 -14.15
N TYR A 330 26.97 -10.41 -14.68
CA TYR A 330 27.26 -10.92 -16.01
C TYR A 330 25.97 -11.16 -16.77
N GLY A 331 26.07 -11.29 -18.10
CA GLY A 331 24.96 -11.75 -18.92
C GLY A 331 25.42 -12.49 -20.17
N PHE A 332 24.53 -13.32 -20.73
CA PHE A 332 24.81 -14.04 -21.97
C PHE A 332 24.91 -13.08 -23.16
N THR A 333 25.92 -13.27 -24.01
CA THR A 333 26.08 -12.47 -25.23
C THR A 333 24.94 -12.72 -26.22
N HIS A 334 24.40 -13.96 -26.22
CA HIS A 334 23.26 -14.37 -27.03
C HIS A 334 22.34 -15.30 -26.25
N ASP A 335 21.02 -15.06 -26.29
CA ASP A 335 20.06 -15.87 -25.53
C ASP A 335 19.97 -17.31 -26.04
N LEU A 336 20.22 -17.54 -27.34
CA LEU A 336 20.33 -18.90 -27.90
C LEU A 336 21.41 -19.76 -27.23
N VAL A 337 22.47 -19.16 -26.67
CA VAL A 337 23.50 -19.91 -25.91
C VAL A 337 22.92 -20.36 -24.58
N ARG A 338 22.20 -19.47 -23.89
CA ARG A 338 21.47 -19.78 -22.65
C ARG A 338 20.44 -20.88 -22.90
N GLU A 339 19.59 -20.72 -23.91
CA GLU A 339 18.58 -21.72 -24.30
C GLU A 339 19.23 -23.05 -24.65
N ALA A 340 20.31 -23.07 -25.45
CA ALA A 340 20.97 -24.32 -25.81
C ALA A 340 21.63 -25.02 -24.62
N LEU A 341 22.18 -24.26 -23.66
CA LEU A 341 22.70 -24.81 -22.40
C LEU A 341 21.57 -25.35 -21.54
N HIS A 342 20.50 -24.58 -21.37
CA HIS A 342 19.35 -24.95 -20.55
C HIS A 342 18.59 -26.15 -21.12
N ASP A 343 18.29 -26.16 -22.42
CA ASP A 343 17.64 -27.26 -23.13
C ASP A 343 18.56 -28.48 -23.30
N GLY A 344 19.88 -28.25 -23.23
CA GLY A 344 20.88 -29.30 -23.26
C GLY A 344 20.99 -30.04 -21.92
N LEU A 345 20.46 -29.48 -20.84
CA LEU A 345 20.35 -30.17 -19.56
C LEU A 345 19.31 -31.28 -19.65
N SER A 346 19.66 -32.46 -19.13
CA SER A 346 18.66 -33.46 -18.85
C SER A 346 17.70 -32.93 -17.77
N GLU A 347 16.47 -33.42 -17.77
CA GLU A 347 15.48 -33.04 -16.74
C GLU A 347 16.03 -33.14 -15.31
N PRO A 348 16.74 -34.22 -14.91
CA PRO A 348 17.32 -34.30 -13.57
C PRO A 348 18.40 -33.25 -13.31
N ALA A 349 19.24 -32.91 -14.30
CA ALA A 349 20.28 -31.90 -14.14
C ALA A 349 19.69 -30.50 -14.00
N ARG A 350 18.64 -30.20 -14.76
CA ARG A 350 17.88 -28.95 -14.66
C ARG A 350 17.24 -28.82 -13.28
N GLN A 351 16.56 -29.87 -12.82
CA GLN A 351 15.96 -29.91 -11.47
C GLN A 351 17.01 -29.68 -10.38
N GLU A 352 18.20 -30.31 -10.48
CA GLU A 352 19.24 -30.18 -9.45
C GLU A 352 19.79 -28.75 -9.39
N LEU A 353 19.96 -28.10 -10.54
CA LEU A 353 20.36 -26.69 -10.59
C LEU A 353 19.29 -25.76 -10.03
N HIS A 354 18.01 -25.97 -10.35
CA HIS A 354 16.92 -25.20 -9.73
C HIS A 354 16.87 -25.40 -8.20
N ALA A 355 17.06 -26.63 -7.72
CA ALA A 355 17.15 -26.93 -6.29
C ALA A 355 18.35 -26.23 -5.65
N ALA A 356 19.50 -26.21 -6.33
CA ALA A 356 20.72 -25.54 -5.87
C ALA A 356 20.52 -24.03 -5.70
N VAL A 357 19.78 -23.35 -6.59
CA VAL A 357 19.44 -21.92 -6.41
C VAL A 357 18.67 -21.69 -5.11
N VAL A 358 17.67 -22.53 -4.83
CA VAL A 358 16.85 -22.40 -3.61
C VAL A 358 17.69 -22.69 -2.35
N ARG A 359 18.55 -23.70 -2.39
CA ARG A 359 19.48 -24.01 -1.29
C ARG A 359 20.49 -22.88 -1.06
N ALA A 360 21.01 -22.29 -2.13
CA ALA A 360 21.93 -21.15 -2.06
C ALA A 360 21.29 -19.93 -1.40
N ALA A 361 20.06 -19.59 -1.78
CA ALA A 361 19.29 -18.52 -1.16
C ALA A 361 18.96 -18.83 0.31
N ALA A 362 18.66 -20.10 0.65
CA ALA A 362 18.40 -20.49 2.02
C ALA A 362 19.65 -20.42 2.93
N ALA A 363 20.85 -20.53 2.36
CA ALA A 363 22.10 -20.53 3.11
C ALA A 363 22.57 -19.13 3.56
N SER A 364 22.08 -18.05 2.94
CA SER A 364 22.47 -16.67 3.29
C SER A 364 21.34 -15.66 3.03
N PRO A 365 20.95 -14.84 4.03
CA PRO A 365 20.00 -13.74 3.84
C PRO A 365 20.46 -12.72 2.79
N GLU A 366 21.77 -12.49 2.65
CA GLU A 366 22.34 -11.56 1.68
C GLU A 366 22.16 -12.04 0.24
N LEU A 367 22.25 -13.36 0.03
CA LEU A 367 21.96 -13.98 -1.27
C LEU A 367 20.46 -14.05 -1.53
N ALA A 368 19.65 -14.35 -0.50
CA ALA A 368 18.20 -14.32 -0.60
C ALA A 368 17.70 -12.93 -1.03
N GLY A 369 18.27 -11.85 -0.49
CA GLY A 369 17.93 -10.48 -0.88
C GLY A 369 18.31 -10.10 -2.32
N GLN A 370 19.13 -10.91 -3.00
CA GLN A 370 19.50 -10.72 -4.41
C GLN A 370 18.54 -11.44 -5.37
N VAL A 371 17.66 -12.32 -4.87
CA VAL A 371 16.71 -13.07 -5.68
C VAL A 371 15.29 -12.70 -5.28
N LEU A 372 14.47 -12.32 -6.25
CA LEU A 372 13.08 -11.93 -5.97
C LEU A 372 12.26 -13.13 -5.45
N PRO A 373 11.25 -12.91 -4.60
CA PRO A 373 10.36 -13.98 -4.12
C PRO A 373 9.76 -14.82 -5.26
N ALA A 374 9.31 -14.17 -6.34
CA ALA A 374 8.77 -14.83 -7.52
C ALA A 374 9.80 -15.74 -8.22
N ASP A 375 11.06 -15.31 -8.31
CA ASP A 375 12.15 -16.11 -8.88
C ASP A 375 12.45 -17.33 -8.01
N LEU A 376 12.55 -17.15 -6.70
CA LEU A 376 12.74 -18.28 -5.77
C LEU A 376 11.58 -19.26 -5.83
N ALA A 377 10.35 -18.79 -5.95
CA ALA A 377 9.18 -19.63 -6.12
C ALA A 377 9.22 -20.43 -7.44
N ARG A 378 9.65 -19.79 -8.54
CA ARG A 378 9.88 -20.43 -9.83
C ARG A 378 10.94 -21.53 -9.73
N HIS A 379 12.11 -21.22 -9.16
CA HIS A 379 13.16 -22.22 -8.96
C HIS A 379 12.69 -23.36 -8.06
N ALA A 380 11.95 -23.07 -6.99
CA ALA A 380 11.46 -24.12 -6.10
C ALA A 380 10.43 -25.04 -6.76
N TYR A 381 9.55 -24.51 -7.60
CA TYR A 381 8.60 -25.30 -8.38
C TYR A 381 9.31 -26.14 -9.47
N ALA A 382 10.25 -25.55 -10.20
CA ALA A 382 10.99 -26.22 -11.28
C ALA A 382 12.00 -27.27 -10.78
N ALA A 383 12.43 -27.21 -9.51
CA ALA A 383 13.24 -28.24 -8.88
C ALA A 383 12.52 -29.59 -8.72
N GLY A 384 11.17 -29.57 -8.78
CA GLY A 384 10.35 -30.78 -8.71
C GLY A 384 10.65 -31.63 -7.46
N PRO A 385 10.92 -32.95 -7.60
CA PRO A 385 11.09 -33.87 -6.48
C PRO A 385 12.42 -33.71 -5.72
N LEU A 386 13.34 -32.84 -6.17
CA LEU A 386 14.64 -32.63 -5.52
C LEU A 386 14.60 -31.61 -4.37
N LEU A 387 13.45 -31.00 -4.16
CA LEU A 387 13.12 -30.24 -2.96
C LEU A 387 11.94 -30.92 -2.27
N GLU A 388 11.95 -30.85 -0.94
CA GLU A 388 10.77 -31.22 -0.16
C GLU A 388 9.59 -30.34 -0.61
N PRO A 389 8.40 -30.92 -0.90
CA PRO A 389 7.24 -30.18 -1.36
C PRO A 389 6.90 -28.98 -0.47
N GLU A 390 7.11 -29.09 0.84
CA GLU A 390 6.84 -28.06 1.83
C GLU A 390 7.73 -26.82 1.63
N VAL A 391 8.96 -27.00 1.15
CA VAL A 391 9.87 -25.88 0.83
C VAL A 391 9.36 -25.14 -0.40
N ALA A 392 8.96 -25.87 -1.45
CA ALA A 392 8.42 -25.26 -2.66
C ALA A 392 7.10 -24.52 -2.39
N VAL A 393 6.20 -25.15 -1.62
CA VAL A 393 4.95 -24.52 -1.17
C VAL A 393 5.24 -23.24 -0.39
N ALA A 394 6.18 -23.24 0.56
CA ALA A 394 6.51 -22.04 1.32
C ALA A 394 7.00 -20.88 0.43
N ARG A 395 7.82 -21.17 -0.60
CA ARG A 395 8.28 -20.14 -1.55
C ARG A 395 7.16 -19.62 -2.44
N LEU A 396 6.27 -20.49 -2.92
CA LEU A 396 5.10 -20.09 -3.69
C LEU A 396 4.15 -19.21 -2.87
N LEU A 397 3.90 -19.54 -1.60
CA LEU A 397 3.07 -18.71 -0.73
C LEU A 397 3.72 -17.35 -0.42
N ALA A 398 5.03 -17.32 -0.20
CA ALA A 398 5.76 -16.05 -0.03
C ALA A 398 5.66 -15.16 -1.29
N ALA A 399 5.79 -15.74 -2.48
CA ALA A 399 5.60 -15.01 -3.73
C ALA A 399 4.16 -14.56 -3.96
N ALA A 400 3.17 -15.37 -3.54
CA ALA A 400 1.76 -14.98 -3.59
C ALA A 400 1.46 -13.78 -2.67
N THR A 401 2.03 -13.76 -1.46
CA THR A 401 1.92 -12.63 -0.53
C THR A 401 2.58 -11.38 -1.11
N ASP A 402 3.82 -11.47 -1.60
CA ASP A 402 4.53 -10.34 -2.24
C ASP A 402 3.75 -9.78 -3.43
N ALA A 403 3.23 -10.66 -4.30
CA ALA A 403 2.39 -10.26 -5.43
C ALA A 403 1.10 -9.57 -4.95
N GLY A 404 0.46 -10.10 -3.90
CA GLY A 404 -0.73 -9.48 -3.30
C GLY A 404 -0.47 -8.10 -2.71
N ASP A 405 0.66 -7.91 -2.03
CA ASP A 405 1.05 -6.61 -1.44
C ASP A 405 1.37 -5.55 -2.49
N ARG A 406 1.77 -5.99 -3.70
CA ARG A 406 1.95 -5.17 -4.91
C ARG A 406 0.70 -5.08 -5.80
N LEU A 407 -0.44 -5.64 -5.36
CA LEU A 407 -1.70 -5.72 -6.12
C LEU A 407 -1.61 -6.47 -7.46
N ALA A 408 -0.63 -7.35 -7.63
CA ALA A 408 -0.51 -8.26 -8.75
C ALA A 408 -1.36 -9.52 -8.51
N THR A 409 -2.68 -9.36 -8.41
CA THR A 409 -3.57 -10.43 -7.95
C THR A 409 -3.58 -11.65 -8.88
N ASP A 410 -3.42 -11.46 -10.20
CA ASP A 410 -3.29 -12.58 -11.15
C ASP A 410 -2.02 -13.40 -10.92
N GLU A 411 -0.91 -12.74 -10.58
CA GLU A 411 0.36 -13.37 -10.20
C GLU A 411 0.20 -14.15 -8.88
N ALA A 412 -0.45 -13.55 -7.88
CA ALA A 412 -0.78 -14.22 -6.62
C ALA A 412 -1.64 -15.47 -6.83
N ILE A 413 -2.69 -15.37 -7.65
CA ILE A 413 -3.56 -16.51 -8.02
C ILE A 413 -2.75 -17.62 -8.70
N ALA A 414 -1.81 -17.29 -9.59
CA ALA A 414 -0.95 -18.27 -10.25
C ALA A 414 -0.06 -19.01 -9.25
N HIS A 415 0.54 -18.30 -8.29
CA HIS A 415 1.35 -18.91 -7.23
C HIS A 415 0.52 -19.80 -6.31
N TYR A 416 -0.67 -19.38 -5.90
CA TYR A 416 -1.57 -20.21 -5.09
C TYR A 416 -2.00 -21.48 -5.83
N ARG A 417 -2.31 -21.42 -7.14
CA ARG A 417 -2.65 -22.59 -7.94
C ARG A 417 -1.50 -23.60 -8.01
N ARG A 418 -0.26 -23.14 -8.19
CA ARG A 418 0.93 -24.00 -8.15
C ARG A 418 1.16 -24.61 -6.77
N ALA A 419 0.96 -23.84 -5.70
CA ALA A 419 1.03 -24.37 -4.34
C ALA A 419 0.00 -25.48 -4.12
N MET A 420 -1.21 -25.33 -4.69
CA MET A 420 -2.27 -26.34 -4.66
C MET A 420 -1.93 -27.63 -5.41
N GLU A 421 -1.01 -27.63 -6.36
CA GLU A 421 -0.55 -28.85 -7.03
C GLU A 421 0.40 -29.67 -6.14
N LEU A 422 1.21 -28.98 -5.33
CA LEU A 422 2.27 -29.57 -4.53
C LEU A 422 1.85 -29.94 -3.11
N VAL A 423 0.96 -29.15 -2.49
CA VAL A 423 0.57 -29.35 -1.09
C VAL A 423 -0.16 -30.69 -0.89
N ARG A 424 0.39 -31.55 -0.03
CA ARG A 424 -0.19 -32.86 0.31
C ARG A 424 -0.89 -32.88 1.66
N GLU A 425 -0.38 -32.11 2.60
CA GLU A 425 -0.92 -32.01 3.95
C GLU A 425 -2.35 -31.41 3.92
N PRO A 426 -3.37 -32.10 4.46
CA PRO A 426 -4.76 -31.65 4.38
C PRO A 426 -5.02 -30.25 4.97
N VAL A 427 -4.46 -29.95 6.15
CA VAL A 427 -4.69 -28.67 6.85
C VAL A 427 -4.15 -27.50 6.01
N ARG A 428 -2.90 -27.60 5.56
CA ARG A 428 -2.28 -26.58 4.71
C ARG A 428 -2.98 -26.45 3.36
N ARG A 429 -3.46 -27.56 2.79
CA ARG A 429 -4.25 -27.56 1.55
C ARG A 429 -5.57 -26.81 1.71
N VAL A 430 -6.25 -26.93 2.85
CA VAL A 430 -7.43 -26.10 3.19
C VAL A 430 -7.06 -24.62 3.26
N ARG A 431 -5.95 -24.26 3.94
CA ARG A 431 -5.51 -22.86 4.03
C ARG A 431 -5.25 -22.23 2.66
N VAL A 432 -4.51 -22.93 1.79
CA VAL A 432 -4.23 -22.44 0.42
C VAL A 432 -5.50 -22.32 -0.42
N LEU A 433 -6.47 -23.25 -0.29
CA LEU A 433 -7.76 -23.13 -0.98
C LEU A 433 -8.54 -21.89 -0.54
N ILE A 434 -8.50 -21.55 0.75
CA ILE A 434 -9.15 -20.35 1.27
C ILE A 434 -8.49 -19.08 0.74
N ASP A 435 -7.16 -18.99 0.76
CA ASP A 435 -6.46 -17.80 0.26
C ASP A 435 -6.63 -17.63 -1.25
N LEU A 436 -6.56 -18.73 -2.02
CA LEU A 436 -6.89 -18.74 -3.44
C LEU A 436 -8.35 -18.34 -3.68
N GLY A 437 -9.28 -18.87 -2.89
CA GLY A 437 -10.71 -18.56 -2.96
C GLY A 437 -10.97 -17.07 -2.75
N ARG A 438 -10.32 -16.46 -1.75
CA ARG A 438 -10.37 -15.00 -1.50
C ARG A 438 -9.81 -14.21 -2.67
N ALA A 439 -8.62 -14.55 -3.14
CA ALA A 439 -7.98 -13.84 -4.25
C ALA A 439 -8.85 -13.89 -5.52
N VAL A 440 -9.39 -15.06 -5.87
CA VAL A 440 -10.28 -15.23 -7.04
C VAL A 440 -11.62 -14.49 -6.84
N TYR A 441 -12.20 -14.58 -5.64
CA TYR A 441 -13.44 -13.88 -5.31
C TYR A 441 -13.30 -12.36 -5.48
N HIS A 442 -12.17 -11.82 -5.03
CA HIS A 442 -11.86 -10.40 -5.05
C HIS A 442 -11.58 -9.81 -6.45
N VAL A 443 -11.05 -10.60 -7.39
CA VAL A 443 -10.84 -10.20 -8.80
C VAL A 443 -12.15 -10.24 -9.62
N GLY A 444 -13.26 -10.65 -8.99
CA GLY A 444 -14.61 -10.53 -9.55
C GLY A 444 -15.24 -11.84 -10.03
N ASP A 445 -14.49 -12.95 -10.09
CA ASP A 445 -15.07 -14.28 -10.34
C ASP A 445 -15.59 -14.89 -9.03
N LYS A 446 -16.65 -14.28 -8.49
CA LYS A 446 -17.29 -14.69 -7.24
C LYS A 446 -17.72 -16.16 -7.27
N ALA A 447 -18.20 -16.64 -8.42
CA ALA A 447 -18.64 -18.02 -8.59
C ALA A 447 -17.46 -19.00 -8.49
N ALA A 448 -16.29 -18.69 -9.06
CA ALA A 448 -15.09 -19.49 -8.88
C ALA A 448 -14.56 -19.44 -7.44
N GLY A 449 -14.60 -18.27 -6.79
CA GLY A 449 -14.25 -18.12 -5.38
C GLY A 449 -15.11 -19.03 -4.48
N TRP A 450 -16.43 -19.03 -4.67
CA TRP A 450 -17.34 -19.90 -3.93
C TRP A 450 -17.07 -21.40 -4.13
N ARG A 451 -16.76 -21.83 -5.36
CA ARG A 451 -16.36 -23.23 -5.62
C ARG A 451 -15.10 -23.64 -4.85
N LEU A 452 -14.16 -22.72 -4.64
CA LEU A 452 -12.94 -22.98 -3.87
C LEU A 452 -13.23 -23.05 -2.37
N PHE A 453 -14.11 -22.18 -1.86
CA PHE A 453 -14.61 -22.26 -0.48
C PHE A 453 -15.35 -23.56 -0.19
N GLU A 454 -16.17 -24.04 -1.12
CA GLU A 454 -16.85 -25.34 -1.02
C GLU A 454 -15.84 -26.51 -0.97
N GLN A 455 -14.80 -26.48 -1.80
CA GLN A 455 -13.73 -27.49 -1.76
C GLN A 455 -12.97 -27.47 -0.44
N ALA A 456 -12.65 -26.28 0.09
CA ALA A 456 -11.99 -26.13 1.39
C ALA A 456 -12.85 -26.71 2.52
N ALA A 457 -14.17 -26.45 2.48
CA ALA A 457 -15.13 -26.97 3.44
C ALA A 457 -15.27 -28.50 3.40
N VAL A 458 -15.32 -29.10 2.21
CA VAL A 458 -15.35 -30.57 2.06
C VAL A 458 -14.08 -31.18 2.65
N LEU A 459 -12.91 -30.67 2.27
CA LEU A 459 -11.64 -31.19 2.76
C LEU A 459 -11.49 -31.00 4.28
N ALA A 460 -11.92 -29.87 4.83
CA ALA A 460 -11.91 -29.65 6.28
C ALA A 460 -12.79 -30.66 7.02
N ARG A 461 -13.99 -30.98 6.51
CA ARG A 461 -14.85 -32.03 7.09
C ARG A 461 -14.17 -33.40 7.08
N GLU A 462 -13.46 -33.75 6.00
CA GLU A 462 -12.76 -35.03 5.86
C GLU A 462 -11.61 -35.20 6.86
N THR A 463 -10.99 -34.11 7.30
CA THR A 463 -9.93 -34.19 8.34
C THR A 463 -10.46 -34.58 9.71
N GLY A 464 -11.74 -34.35 10.00
CA GLY A 464 -12.32 -34.50 11.35
C GLY A 464 -11.82 -33.47 12.37
N ASP A 465 -11.00 -32.50 11.96
CA ASP A 465 -10.50 -31.43 12.80
C ASP A 465 -11.57 -30.35 12.98
N GLY A 466 -12.14 -30.29 14.18
CA GLY A 466 -13.16 -29.30 14.53
C GLY A 466 -12.65 -27.86 14.51
N GLU A 467 -11.37 -27.62 14.81
CA GLU A 467 -10.77 -26.29 14.79
C GLU A 467 -10.62 -25.80 13.35
N LEU A 468 -10.10 -26.65 12.46
CA LEU A 468 -9.99 -26.35 11.03
C LEU A 468 -11.36 -26.14 10.37
N LEU A 469 -12.35 -26.97 10.71
CA LEU A 469 -13.71 -26.82 10.20
C LEU A 469 -14.36 -25.52 10.70
N ALA A 470 -14.13 -25.14 11.96
CA ALA A 470 -14.57 -23.86 12.50
C ALA A 470 -13.88 -22.69 11.80
N TRP A 471 -12.58 -22.80 11.52
CA TRP A 471 -11.82 -21.80 10.77
C TRP A 471 -12.44 -21.53 9.39
N VAL A 472 -12.69 -22.60 8.63
CA VAL A 472 -13.35 -22.50 7.32
C VAL A 472 -14.78 -21.96 7.45
N ALA A 473 -15.56 -22.45 8.42
CA ALA A 473 -16.94 -22.00 8.61
C ALA A 473 -17.03 -20.50 8.93
N LEU A 474 -16.15 -19.98 9.78
CA LEU A 474 -16.09 -18.56 10.13
C LEU A 474 -15.65 -17.70 8.93
N ILE A 475 -14.67 -18.17 8.15
CA ILE A 475 -14.27 -17.50 6.92
C ILE A 475 -15.40 -17.50 5.91
N VAL A 476 -16.06 -18.62 5.68
CA VAL A 476 -17.15 -18.71 4.70
C VAL A 476 -18.35 -17.89 5.17
N PHE A 477 -18.66 -17.89 6.46
CA PHE A 477 -19.74 -17.11 7.03
C PHE A 477 -19.56 -15.60 6.79
N ARG A 478 -18.32 -15.09 6.81
CA ARG A 478 -18.04 -13.67 6.53
C ARG A 478 -18.13 -13.30 5.04
N HIS A 479 -18.12 -14.28 4.13
CA HIS A 479 -18.31 -14.05 2.71
C HIS A 479 -19.79 -14.25 2.33
N GLY A 480 -20.36 -13.34 1.54
CA GLY A 480 -21.77 -13.38 1.14
C GLY A 480 -22.71 -12.51 1.97
N ARG A 481 -24.00 -12.54 1.66
CA ARG A 481 -25.09 -11.77 2.31
C ARG A 481 -26.32 -12.64 2.43
N ASP A 482 -27.02 -12.60 3.56
CA ASP A 482 -28.22 -13.41 3.73
C ASP A 482 -29.26 -13.16 2.63
N GLY A 483 -29.76 -14.24 2.04
CA GLY A 483 -30.62 -14.22 0.85
C GLY A 483 -29.89 -14.44 -0.48
N ASP A 484 -28.57 -14.66 -0.46
CA ASP A 484 -27.81 -15.11 -1.61
C ASP A 484 -27.82 -16.64 -1.80
N ALA A 485 -27.34 -17.10 -2.95
CA ALA A 485 -27.37 -18.51 -3.34
C ALA A 485 -26.57 -19.45 -2.41
N HIS A 486 -25.70 -18.90 -1.56
CA HIS A 486 -24.81 -19.65 -0.67
C HIS A 486 -25.20 -19.54 0.82
N THR A 487 -26.33 -18.90 1.15
CA THR A 487 -26.83 -18.78 2.54
C THR A 487 -26.96 -20.14 3.23
N GLU A 488 -27.49 -21.15 2.53
CA GLU A 488 -27.65 -22.51 3.11
C GLU A 488 -26.30 -23.18 3.42
N LEU A 489 -25.31 -23.02 2.53
CA LEU A 489 -23.95 -23.53 2.74
C LEU A 489 -23.32 -22.90 3.99
N ARG A 490 -23.38 -21.56 4.11
CA ARG A 490 -22.84 -20.81 5.26
C ARG A 490 -23.43 -21.32 6.58
N HIS A 491 -24.76 -21.41 6.66
CA HIS A 491 -25.44 -21.85 7.88
C HIS A 491 -25.14 -23.32 8.22
N THR A 492 -25.08 -24.19 7.22
CA THR A 492 -24.77 -25.61 7.41
C THR A 492 -23.35 -25.80 7.92
N LEU A 493 -22.37 -25.07 7.37
CA LEU A 493 -20.98 -25.13 7.83
C LEU A 493 -20.82 -24.68 9.27
N LEU A 494 -21.48 -23.61 9.70
CA LEU A 494 -21.47 -23.18 11.09
C LEU A 494 -22.04 -24.24 12.04
N ARG A 495 -23.17 -24.87 11.68
CA ARG A 495 -23.76 -25.95 12.49
C ARG A 495 -22.84 -27.16 12.57
N ASP A 496 -22.25 -27.57 11.45
CA ASP A 496 -21.33 -28.71 11.41
C ASP A 496 -20.08 -28.44 12.25
N ALA A 497 -19.45 -27.28 12.08
CA ALA A 497 -18.32 -26.85 12.89
C ALA A 497 -18.66 -26.83 14.38
N TYR A 498 -19.82 -26.27 14.75
CA TYR A 498 -20.27 -26.20 16.14
C TYR A 498 -20.47 -27.58 16.74
N ARG A 499 -21.15 -28.49 16.02
CA ARG A 499 -21.38 -29.87 16.49
C ARG A 499 -20.06 -30.61 16.71
N THR A 500 -19.09 -30.41 15.82
CA THR A 500 -17.78 -31.08 15.90
C THR A 500 -16.89 -30.50 17.00
N LEU A 501 -16.82 -29.17 17.15
CA LEU A 501 -15.88 -28.50 18.05
C LEU A 501 -16.43 -28.26 19.47
N ILE A 502 -17.74 -28.05 19.61
CA ILE A 502 -18.39 -27.66 20.89
C ILE A 502 -19.37 -28.74 21.35
N GLY A 503 -20.25 -29.24 20.46
CA GLY A 503 -21.22 -30.30 20.77
C GLY A 503 -22.69 -29.90 20.59
N GLY A 504 -23.57 -30.39 21.48
CA GLY A 504 -25.03 -30.26 21.35
C GLY A 504 -25.57 -28.82 21.44
N GLY A 505 -26.80 -28.61 20.93
CA GLY A 505 -27.49 -27.30 20.96
C GLY A 505 -27.46 -26.50 19.66
N ALA A 506 -26.79 -27.02 18.61
CA ALA A 506 -26.62 -26.30 17.35
C ALA A 506 -27.94 -25.96 16.62
N ASP A 507 -28.97 -26.82 16.74
CA ASP A 507 -30.23 -26.67 16.00
C ASP A 507 -31.16 -25.60 16.58
N ALA A 508 -30.94 -25.21 17.83
CA ALA A 508 -31.70 -24.16 18.51
C ALA A 508 -31.04 -22.78 18.46
N ALA A 509 -29.80 -22.70 17.98
CA ALA A 509 -29.01 -21.47 17.92
C ALA A 509 -29.11 -20.80 16.53
N THR A 510 -29.11 -19.47 16.52
CA THR A 510 -28.98 -18.66 15.31
C THR A 510 -27.56 -18.78 14.72
N PRO A 511 -27.38 -18.57 13.39
CA PRO A 511 -26.05 -18.55 12.78
C PRO A 511 -25.05 -17.64 13.51
N GLU A 512 -25.49 -16.49 13.99
CA GLU A 512 -24.69 -15.51 14.73
C GLU A 512 -24.23 -16.07 16.08
N GLN A 513 -25.13 -16.73 16.82
CA GLN A 513 -24.79 -17.39 18.08
C GLN A 513 -23.81 -18.55 17.88
N LEU A 514 -23.95 -19.29 16.79
CA LEU A 514 -23.01 -20.37 16.42
C LEU A 514 -21.63 -19.80 16.11
N ALA A 515 -21.56 -18.74 15.29
CA ALA A 515 -20.30 -18.07 14.95
C ALA A 515 -19.61 -17.50 16.20
N GLN A 516 -20.33 -16.80 17.08
CA GLN A 516 -19.79 -16.28 18.34
C GLN A 516 -19.21 -17.39 19.22
N SER A 517 -19.93 -18.51 19.36
CA SER A 517 -19.47 -19.65 20.16
C SER A 517 -18.22 -20.30 19.58
N LEU A 518 -18.15 -20.45 18.26
CA LEU A 518 -16.99 -20.99 17.56
C LEU A 518 -15.77 -20.07 17.69
N VAL A 519 -15.95 -18.76 17.57
CA VAL A 519 -14.89 -17.77 17.79
C VAL A 519 -14.33 -17.88 19.21
N MET A 520 -15.19 -17.87 20.23
CA MET A 520 -14.75 -18.01 21.63
C MET A 520 -13.98 -19.32 21.87
N ARG A 521 -14.45 -20.42 21.26
CA ARG A 521 -13.83 -21.73 21.43
C ARG A 521 -12.46 -21.81 20.74
N THR A 522 -12.35 -21.34 19.50
CA THR A 522 -11.08 -21.32 18.74
C THR A 522 -10.06 -20.38 19.40
N GLU A 523 -10.51 -19.22 19.92
CA GLU A 523 -9.65 -18.30 20.66
C GLU A 523 -9.05 -18.96 21.92
N LEU A 524 -9.88 -19.64 22.71
CA LEU A 524 -9.42 -20.35 23.91
C LEU A 524 -8.38 -21.43 23.59
N LEU A 525 -8.59 -22.16 22.50
CA LEU A 525 -7.68 -23.22 22.05
C LEU A 525 -6.35 -22.62 21.60
N ALA A 526 -6.37 -21.57 20.78
CA ALA A 526 -5.17 -20.85 20.34
C ALA A 526 -4.35 -20.31 21.53
N ARG A 527 -5.01 -19.69 22.53
CA ARG A 527 -4.35 -19.20 23.74
C ARG A 527 -3.71 -20.34 24.56
N THR A 528 -4.40 -21.46 24.69
CA THR A 528 -3.89 -22.62 25.43
C THR A 528 -2.71 -23.28 24.72
N GLY A 529 -2.78 -23.36 23.39
CA GLY A 529 -1.72 -23.90 22.52
C GLY A 529 -0.52 -22.97 22.34
N ARG A 530 -0.64 -21.69 22.72
CA ARG A 530 0.34 -20.62 22.43
C ARG A 530 0.64 -20.49 20.93
N ASP A 531 -0.41 -20.61 20.11
CA ASP A 531 -0.35 -20.45 18.67
C ASP A 531 -0.80 -19.02 18.29
N ASP A 532 0.16 -18.16 17.98
CA ASP A 532 -0.08 -16.77 17.62
C ASP A 532 -0.76 -16.62 16.25
N GLU A 533 -0.58 -17.57 15.32
CA GLU A 533 -1.23 -17.56 14.01
C GLU A 533 -2.72 -17.89 14.18
N ALA A 534 -3.03 -18.94 14.93
CA ALA A 534 -4.41 -19.31 15.26
C ALA A 534 -5.10 -18.21 16.10
N LEU A 535 -4.37 -17.60 17.03
CA LEU A 535 -4.90 -16.50 17.85
C LEU A 535 -5.24 -15.29 16.98
N MET A 536 -4.33 -14.89 16.08
CA MET A 536 -4.56 -13.78 15.16
C MET A 536 -5.83 -14.00 14.33
N PHE A 537 -6.02 -15.21 13.81
CA PHE A 537 -7.24 -15.55 13.10
C PHE A 537 -8.50 -15.40 13.96
N SER A 538 -8.51 -15.96 15.17
CA SER A 538 -9.68 -15.88 16.06
C SER A 538 -9.98 -14.44 16.46
N LEU A 539 -8.96 -13.61 16.68
CA LEU A 539 -9.13 -12.18 16.92
C LEU A 539 -9.79 -11.49 15.72
N TRP A 540 -9.36 -11.77 14.48
CA TRP A 540 -9.97 -11.21 13.27
C TRP A 540 -11.42 -11.65 13.11
N ALA A 541 -11.69 -12.95 13.28
CA ALA A 541 -13.05 -13.47 13.21
C ALA A 541 -13.96 -12.82 14.26
N ARG A 542 -13.45 -12.60 15.49
CA ARG A 542 -14.18 -11.89 16.55
C ARG A 542 -14.43 -10.43 16.20
N HIS A 543 -13.40 -9.73 15.72
CA HIS A 543 -13.51 -8.35 15.27
C HIS A 543 -14.59 -8.19 14.18
N ASP A 544 -14.60 -9.10 13.20
CA ASP A 544 -15.52 -9.06 12.06
C ASP A 544 -16.99 -9.25 12.47
N ILE A 545 -17.26 -10.12 13.45
CA ILE A 545 -18.63 -10.33 13.99
C ILE A 545 -19.05 -9.26 15.00
N SER A 546 -18.09 -8.56 15.63
CA SER A 546 -18.37 -7.45 16.55
C SER A 546 -18.69 -6.13 15.83
N TRP A 547 -18.77 -6.12 14.50
CA TRP A 547 -19.31 -4.98 13.76
C TRP A 547 -20.82 -4.86 13.98
N GLY A 548 -21.22 -3.68 14.46
CA GLY A 548 -22.60 -3.37 14.78
C GLY A 548 -22.69 -2.44 15.99
N PRO A 549 -23.90 -1.90 16.26
CA PRO A 549 -24.13 -1.03 17.40
C PRO A 549 -23.72 -1.68 18.74
N GLY A 550 -22.99 -0.95 19.59
CA GLY A 550 -22.50 -1.43 20.89
C GLY A 550 -21.22 -2.28 20.87
N GLY A 551 -20.69 -2.65 19.70
CA GLY A 551 -19.47 -3.47 19.57
C GLY A 551 -18.15 -2.70 19.65
N ALA A 552 -18.18 -1.36 19.67
CA ALA A 552 -16.98 -0.52 19.52
C ALA A 552 -15.89 -0.80 20.55
N ARG A 553 -16.26 -0.90 21.84
CA ARG A 553 -15.31 -1.14 22.94
C ARG A 553 -14.64 -2.50 22.84
N GLU A 554 -15.35 -3.52 22.36
CA GLU A 554 -14.76 -4.82 22.09
C GLU A 554 -13.77 -4.75 20.92
N ARG A 555 -14.15 -4.08 19.81
CA ARG A 555 -13.25 -3.92 18.65
C ARG A 555 -11.98 -3.14 19.00
N GLU A 556 -12.06 -2.13 19.86
CA GLU A 556 -10.88 -1.40 20.37
C GLU A 556 -9.92 -2.34 21.12
N ALA A 557 -10.45 -3.18 22.02
CA ALA A 557 -9.63 -4.12 22.78
C ALA A 557 -9.01 -5.21 21.88
N LEU A 558 -9.78 -5.74 20.92
CA LEU A 558 -9.31 -6.77 19.99
C LEU A 558 -8.19 -6.23 19.09
N THR A 559 -8.37 -5.04 18.51
CA THR A 559 -7.36 -4.42 17.64
C THR A 559 -6.09 -4.05 18.43
N ALA A 560 -6.22 -3.62 19.69
CA ALA A 560 -5.07 -3.40 20.56
C ALA A 560 -4.27 -4.70 20.83
N GLU A 561 -4.95 -5.84 20.98
CA GLU A 561 -4.30 -7.14 21.14
C GLU A 561 -3.66 -7.62 19.83
N MET A 562 -4.34 -7.47 18.70
CA MET A 562 -3.79 -7.78 17.37
C MET A 562 -2.48 -7.03 17.12
N GLU A 563 -2.40 -5.74 17.47
CA GLU A 563 -1.14 -4.98 17.37
C GLU A 563 -0.01 -5.59 18.21
N GLN A 564 -0.31 -6.14 19.39
CA GLN A 564 0.69 -6.78 20.26
C GLN A 564 1.14 -8.13 19.68
N VAL A 565 0.20 -8.95 19.22
CA VAL A 565 0.50 -10.24 18.58
C VAL A 565 1.35 -10.02 17.33
N SER A 566 0.96 -9.07 16.47
CA SER A 566 1.67 -8.73 15.23
C SER A 566 3.11 -8.24 15.50
N ARG A 567 3.33 -7.46 16.56
CA ARG A 567 4.67 -7.02 16.95
C ARG A 567 5.57 -8.17 17.41
N ARG A 568 5.02 -9.21 18.04
CA ARG A 568 5.78 -10.41 18.45
C ARG A 568 6.16 -11.29 17.26
N SER A 569 5.31 -11.36 16.24
CA SER A 569 5.56 -12.10 15.00
C SER A 569 6.30 -11.29 13.92
N ALA A 570 6.62 -10.02 14.20
CA ALA A 570 7.19 -9.07 13.24
C ALA A 570 6.36 -8.89 11.94
N ASP A 571 5.04 -9.05 12.04
CA ASP A 571 4.11 -8.83 10.94
C ASP A 571 3.68 -7.34 10.87
N THR A 572 4.43 -6.54 10.10
CA THR A 572 4.18 -5.10 9.96
C THR A 572 2.87 -4.79 9.24
N GLY A 573 2.44 -5.67 8.33
CA GLY A 573 1.22 -5.48 7.55
C GLY A 573 -0.02 -5.61 8.42
N THR A 574 -0.09 -6.66 9.23
CA THR A 574 -1.18 -6.86 10.19
C THR A 574 -1.14 -5.84 11.32
N GLU A 575 0.04 -5.42 11.78
CA GLU A 575 0.18 -4.32 12.76
C GLU A 575 -0.47 -3.03 12.25
N ALA A 576 -0.17 -2.64 11.01
CA ALA A 576 -0.73 -1.45 10.40
C ALA A 576 -2.25 -1.57 10.20
N LEU A 577 -2.76 -2.71 9.73
CA LEU A 577 -4.19 -2.90 9.53
C LEU A 577 -4.98 -2.89 10.85
N ALA A 578 -4.45 -3.51 11.91
CA ALA A 578 -5.03 -3.45 13.25
C ALA A 578 -5.07 -2.00 13.78
N ALA A 579 -4.00 -1.23 13.54
CA ALA A 579 -3.94 0.17 13.95
C ALA A 579 -4.97 1.04 13.21
N SER A 580 -5.25 0.75 11.93
CA SER A 580 -6.32 1.38 11.15
C SER A 580 -7.69 1.11 11.79
N PHE A 581 -8.08 -0.15 12.01
CA PHE A 581 -9.40 -0.42 12.61
C PHE A 581 -9.56 0.09 14.04
N ARG A 582 -8.47 0.23 14.80
CA ARG A 582 -8.54 0.77 16.17
C ARG A 582 -8.96 2.23 16.21
N TRP A 583 -8.52 3.08 15.27
CA TRP A 583 -8.98 4.48 15.27
C TRP A 583 -10.48 4.55 14.96
N VAL A 584 -10.99 3.65 14.13
CA VAL A 584 -12.42 3.57 13.80
C VAL A 584 -13.24 3.26 15.07
N ALA A 585 -12.81 2.29 15.87
CA ALA A 585 -13.46 1.96 17.13
C ALA A 585 -13.43 3.12 18.15
N LEU A 586 -12.30 3.84 18.24
CA LEU A 586 -12.17 5.03 19.11
C LEU A 586 -13.06 6.19 18.66
N LEU A 587 -13.14 6.45 17.35
CA LEU A 587 -14.03 7.46 16.79
C LEU A 587 -15.50 7.15 17.11
N GLU A 588 -15.89 5.88 16.99
CA GLU A 588 -17.23 5.39 17.33
C GLU A 588 -17.60 5.59 18.81
N LEU A 589 -16.63 5.43 19.71
CA LEU A 589 -16.80 5.68 21.14
C LEU A 589 -16.80 7.17 21.52
N GLY A 590 -16.58 8.08 20.56
CA GLY A 590 -16.42 9.50 20.86
C GLY A 590 -15.13 9.81 21.64
N ASP A 591 -14.08 8.99 21.47
CA ASP A 591 -12.78 9.14 22.12
C ASP A 591 -11.79 9.92 21.23
N PRO A 592 -11.31 11.11 21.64
CA PRO A 592 -10.37 11.92 20.85
C PRO A 592 -8.99 11.26 20.63
N GLY A 593 -8.70 10.15 21.31
CA GLY A 593 -7.54 9.30 21.09
C GLY A 593 -7.43 8.74 19.67
N TYR A 594 -8.52 8.70 18.89
CA TYR A 594 -8.52 8.22 17.51
C TYR A 594 -7.49 8.95 16.63
N LEU A 595 -7.23 10.25 16.86
CA LEU A 595 -6.22 11.01 16.11
C LEU A 595 -4.78 10.57 16.42
N ALA A 596 -4.52 10.16 17.67
CA ALA A 596 -3.22 9.60 18.05
C ALA A 596 -3.04 8.23 17.42
N GLN A 597 -4.10 7.43 17.39
CA GLN A 597 -4.11 6.12 16.76
C GLN A 597 -3.95 6.21 15.24
N LEU A 598 -4.60 7.16 14.56
CA LEU A 598 -4.39 7.42 13.14
C LEU A 598 -2.91 7.73 12.84
N ARG A 599 -2.23 8.51 13.69
CA ARG A 599 -0.79 8.77 13.53
C ARG A 599 0.06 7.51 13.72
N ALA A 600 -0.32 6.62 14.65
CA ALA A 600 0.34 5.33 14.82
C ALA A 600 0.16 4.44 13.57
N PHE A 601 -1.04 4.43 13.00
CA PHE A 601 -1.31 3.78 11.72
C PHE A 601 -0.44 4.33 10.60
N VAL A 602 -0.38 5.66 10.42
CA VAL A 602 0.49 6.28 9.39
C VAL A 602 1.95 5.80 9.53
N ALA A 603 2.49 5.82 10.77
CA ALA A 603 3.85 5.38 11.02
C ALA A 603 4.06 3.87 10.82
N ALA A 604 3.03 3.03 11.03
CA ALA A 604 3.09 1.61 10.72
C ALA A 604 3.01 1.35 9.21
N ALA A 605 2.14 2.07 8.52
CA ALA A 605 1.97 2.01 7.07
C ALA A 605 3.23 2.43 6.31
N GLU A 606 3.91 3.49 6.76
CA GLU A 606 5.17 3.95 6.16
C GLU A 606 6.32 2.96 6.36
N ARG A 607 6.32 2.20 7.47
CA ARG A 607 7.31 1.14 7.72
C ARG A 607 7.10 -0.07 6.82
N ASP A 608 5.85 -0.42 6.56
CA ASP A 608 5.47 -1.52 5.68
C ASP A 608 5.77 -1.20 4.21
N GLY A 609 5.39 -0.01 3.75
CA GLY A 609 5.74 0.50 2.42
C GLY A 609 5.04 -0.19 1.24
N SER A 610 4.11 -1.13 1.49
CA SER A 610 3.36 -1.81 0.43
C SER A 610 2.35 -0.91 -0.29
N LEU A 611 1.99 -1.29 -1.51
CA LEU A 611 0.98 -0.61 -2.31
C LEU A 611 -0.39 -0.65 -1.66
N ARG A 612 -0.75 -1.82 -1.12
CA ARG A 612 -1.97 -2.03 -0.35
C ARG A 612 -2.07 -1.05 0.83
N MET A 613 -1.01 -0.92 1.61
CA MET A 613 -1.06 -0.11 2.82
C MET A 613 -1.15 1.40 2.53
N ARG A 614 -0.59 1.84 1.41
CA ARG A 614 -0.75 3.22 0.95
C ARG A 614 -2.20 3.56 0.55
N ILE A 615 -2.91 2.63 -0.09
CA ILE A 615 -4.34 2.85 -0.41
C ILE A 615 -5.13 3.03 0.89
N SER A 616 -4.91 2.15 1.87
CA SER A 616 -5.54 2.26 3.19
C SER A 616 -5.23 3.62 3.85
N LEU A 617 -4.00 4.12 3.71
CA LEU A 617 -3.63 5.44 4.20
C LEU A 617 -4.43 6.57 3.53
N LEU A 618 -4.54 6.55 2.19
CA LEU A 618 -5.31 7.56 1.44
C LEU A 618 -6.79 7.55 1.83
N VAL A 619 -7.38 6.35 1.96
CA VAL A 619 -8.78 6.16 2.39
C VAL A 619 -9.01 6.73 3.78
N ASP A 620 -8.23 6.30 4.77
CA ASP A 620 -8.40 6.70 6.17
C ASP A 620 -8.14 8.21 6.37
N GLN A 621 -7.14 8.76 5.69
CA GLN A 621 -6.87 10.20 5.71
C GLN A 621 -7.99 10.99 5.05
N ALA A 622 -8.59 10.51 3.96
CA ALA A 622 -9.72 11.18 3.32
C ALA A 622 -10.96 11.19 4.22
N ILE A 623 -11.23 10.07 4.92
CA ILE A 623 -12.33 9.97 5.89
C ILE A 623 -12.13 11.00 7.03
N ILE A 624 -10.94 11.05 7.61
CA ILE A 624 -10.66 11.98 8.72
C ILE A 624 -10.61 13.44 8.24
N ALA A 625 -10.06 13.72 7.06
CA ALA A 625 -10.09 15.06 6.47
C ALA A 625 -11.52 15.54 6.23
N THR A 626 -12.39 14.66 5.71
CA THR A 626 -13.82 14.95 5.53
C THR A 626 -14.51 15.21 6.87
N THR A 627 -14.30 14.33 7.85
CA THR A 627 -14.91 14.42 9.20
C THR A 627 -14.47 15.69 9.94
N THR A 628 -13.21 16.09 9.81
CA THR A 628 -12.63 17.27 10.48
C THR A 628 -12.88 18.59 9.73
N GLY A 629 -13.52 18.55 8.55
CA GLY A 629 -13.83 19.73 7.74
C GLY A 629 -12.68 20.25 6.88
N ARG A 630 -11.60 19.48 6.72
CA ARG A 630 -10.48 19.77 5.82
C ARG A 630 -10.82 19.32 4.39
N PHE A 631 -11.91 19.85 3.84
CA PHE A 631 -12.49 19.36 2.57
C PHE A 631 -11.55 19.45 1.37
N GLY A 632 -10.69 20.47 1.30
CA GLY A 632 -9.69 20.58 0.22
C GLY A 632 -8.63 19.48 0.27
N GLU A 633 -8.22 19.06 1.47
CA GLU A 633 -7.32 17.93 1.66
C GLU A 633 -8.01 16.61 1.32
N ALA A 634 -9.26 16.42 1.78
CA ALA A 634 -10.06 15.26 1.42
C ALA A 634 -10.22 15.11 -0.09
N GLU A 635 -10.52 16.20 -0.81
CA GLU A 635 -10.67 16.21 -2.27
C GLU A 635 -9.34 15.86 -2.98
N ALA A 636 -8.20 16.33 -2.47
CA ALA A 636 -6.89 15.98 -3.00
C ALA A 636 -6.51 14.50 -2.76
N LEU A 637 -6.85 13.95 -1.58
CA LEU A 637 -6.62 12.55 -1.25
C LEU A 637 -7.52 11.63 -2.06
N LEU A 638 -8.81 11.97 -2.20
CA LEU A 638 -9.73 11.24 -3.06
C LEU A 638 -9.31 11.34 -4.52
N ALA A 639 -8.83 12.48 -5.02
CA ALA A 639 -8.28 12.57 -6.37
C ALA A 639 -7.05 11.67 -6.58
N GLN A 640 -6.19 11.52 -5.57
CA GLN A 640 -5.08 10.55 -5.60
C GLN A 640 -5.60 9.11 -5.63
N LEU A 641 -6.63 8.77 -4.85
CA LEU A 641 -7.35 7.49 -4.91
C LEU A 641 -8.04 7.25 -6.28
N ARG A 642 -8.44 8.35 -6.91
CA ARG A 642 -8.82 8.57 -8.32
C ARG A 642 -7.88 7.96 -9.33
N GLY A 643 -6.63 8.39 -9.20
CA GLY A 643 -5.57 8.15 -10.17
C GLY A 643 -5.41 6.67 -10.40
N ILE A 644 -5.26 5.91 -9.31
CA ILE A 644 -5.87 4.60 -9.02
C ILE A 644 -5.94 3.45 -10.05
N GLU A 645 -5.41 3.49 -11.30
CA GLU A 645 -5.68 2.42 -12.28
C GLU A 645 -5.11 1.04 -11.81
N GLY A 646 -5.85 -0.05 -12.05
CA GLY A 646 -5.59 -1.34 -11.39
C GLY A 646 -6.43 -1.57 -10.12
N HIS A 647 -7.24 -0.58 -9.71
CA HIS A 647 -8.40 -0.74 -8.80
C HIS A 647 -9.53 -1.65 -9.33
N GLY A 648 -9.24 -2.55 -10.27
CA GLY A 648 -10.15 -3.63 -10.70
C GLY A 648 -10.48 -4.64 -9.60
N HIS A 649 -9.98 -4.42 -8.39
CA HIS A 649 -10.45 -5.09 -7.18
C HIS A 649 -11.86 -4.55 -6.87
N ALA A 650 -12.88 -5.35 -7.18
CA ALA A 650 -14.29 -4.94 -7.12
C ALA A 650 -14.73 -4.36 -5.76
N ASP A 651 -14.00 -4.67 -4.69
CA ASP A 651 -14.30 -4.22 -3.33
C ASP A 651 -13.83 -2.78 -3.02
N PHE A 652 -12.82 -2.22 -3.71
CA PHE A 652 -12.38 -0.84 -3.45
C PHE A 652 -13.17 0.19 -4.25
N ALA A 653 -13.70 -0.19 -5.42
CA ALA A 653 -14.46 0.71 -6.29
C ALA A 653 -15.70 1.31 -5.59
N PHE A 654 -16.47 0.49 -4.87
CA PHE A 654 -17.65 1.00 -4.17
C PHE A 654 -17.27 1.95 -3.03
N MET A 655 -16.16 1.70 -2.33
CA MET A 655 -15.69 2.56 -1.24
C MET A 655 -15.33 3.94 -1.77
N GLN A 656 -14.66 4.01 -2.93
CA GLN A 656 -14.37 5.29 -3.57
C GLN A 656 -15.64 6.09 -3.89
N TYR A 657 -16.64 5.46 -4.51
CA TYR A 657 -17.93 6.13 -4.78
C TYR A 657 -18.62 6.58 -3.49
N HIS A 658 -18.51 5.77 -2.44
CA HIS A 658 -19.06 6.09 -1.13
C HIS A 658 -18.39 7.31 -0.49
N LEU A 659 -17.05 7.41 -0.57
CA LEU A 659 -16.30 8.54 -0.02
C LEU A 659 -16.55 9.84 -0.79
N ASP A 660 -16.62 9.77 -2.12
CA ASP A 660 -17.02 10.91 -2.96
C ASP A 660 -18.45 11.39 -2.60
N TRP A 661 -19.39 10.45 -2.42
CA TRP A 661 -20.73 10.74 -1.95
C TRP A 661 -20.71 11.38 -0.55
N ALA A 662 -20.02 10.79 0.42
CA ALA A 662 -19.95 11.28 1.79
C ALA A 662 -19.37 12.70 1.87
N LEU A 663 -18.33 13.00 1.09
CA LEU A 663 -17.77 14.35 0.98
C LEU A 663 -18.79 15.35 0.42
N ALA A 664 -19.50 15.00 -0.65
CA ALA A 664 -20.55 15.85 -1.21
C ALA A 664 -21.69 16.10 -0.20
N MET A 665 -22.11 15.06 0.53
CA MET A 665 -23.12 15.17 1.58
C MET A 665 -22.67 16.07 2.74
N GLN A 666 -21.40 16.01 3.16
CA GLN A 666 -20.89 16.87 4.22
C GLN A 666 -20.82 18.34 3.81
N ARG A 667 -20.46 18.63 2.55
CA ARG A 667 -20.44 19.99 2.01
C ARG A 667 -21.84 20.56 1.73
N GLY A 668 -22.86 19.69 1.72
CA GLY A 668 -24.22 20.00 1.29
C GLY A 668 -24.35 20.25 -0.21
N ARG A 669 -23.52 19.57 -1.00
CA ARG A 669 -23.60 19.57 -2.47
C ARG A 669 -24.49 18.42 -2.93
N PHE A 670 -25.75 18.46 -2.52
CA PHE A 670 -26.66 17.33 -2.72
C PHE A 670 -26.87 17.02 -4.21
N ASP A 671 -26.98 18.04 -5.09
CA ASP A 671 -27.09 17.82 -6.55
C ASP A 671 -25.88 17.08 -7.15
N GLU A 672 -24.69 17.29 -6.59
CA GLU A 672 -23.47 16.56 -6.97
C GLU A 672 -23.58 15.10 -6.54
N ALA A 673 -24.01 14.85 -5.29
CA ALA A 673 -24.26 13.50 -4.77
C ALA A 673 -25.32 12.75 -5.60
N ALA A 674 -26.45 13.39 -5.94
CA ALA A 674 -27.50 12.77 -6.75
C ALA A 674 -27.01 12.40 -8.16
N ARG A 675 -26.22 13.28 -8.80
CA ARG A 675 -25.63 12.99 -10.12
C ARG A 675 -24.62 11.85 -10.08
N LEU A 676 -23.80 11.79 -9.02
CA LEU A 676 -22.88 10.67 -8.80
C LEU A 676 -23.66 9.35 -8.73
N LEU A 677 -24.70 9.30 -7.87
CA LEU A 677 -25.49 8.08 -7.68
C LEU A 677 -26.32 7.67 -8.90
N ALA A 678 -26.74 8.62 -9.74
CA ALA A 678 -27.49 8.35 -10.96
C ALA A 678 -26.66 7.63 -12.05
N GLN A 679 -25.33 7.67 -11.94
CA GLN A 679 -24.41 6.99 -12.86
C GLN A 679 -24.07 5.56 -12.42
N LEU A 680 -24.47 5.16 -11.21
CA LEU A 680 -24.14 3.86 -10.63
C LEU A 680 -25.28 2.85 -10.85
N GLU A 681 -24.90 1.61 -11.11
CA GLU A 681 -25.79 0.46 -11.06
C GLU A 681 -25.66 -0.27 -9.69
N THR A 682 -26.63 -1.13 -9.35
CA THR A 682 -26.60 -1.89 -8.07
C THR A 682 -25.37 -2.80 -7.92
N ARG A 683 -24.71 -3.16 -9.04
CA ARG A 683 -23.45 -3.90 -9.02
C ARG A 683 -22.25 -3.05 -8.57
N ASP A 684 -22.34 -1.73 -8.70
CA ASP A 684 -21.26 -0.78 -8.40
C ASP A 684 -21.26 -0.34 -6.94
N HIS A 685 -22.43 -0.34 -6.27
CA HIS A 685 -22.53 -0.07 -4.84
C HIS A 685 -23.53 -1.01 -4.14
N PRO A 686 -23.10 -1.70 -3.07
CA PRO A 686 -23.87 -2.79 -2.46
C PRO A 686 -25.16 -2.36 -1.76
N TYR A 687 -25.26 -1.09 -1.37
CA TYR A 687 -26.40 -0.50 -0.68
C TYR A 687 -26.91 0.76 -1.39
N LEU A 688 -26.87 0.77 -2.72
CA LEU A 688 -27.23 1.95 -3.54
C LEU A 688 -28.61 2.55 -3.18
N PRO A 689 -29.70 1.76 -2.99
CA PRO A 689 -31.00 2.33 -2.61
C PRO A 689 -30.99 3.08 -1.27
N LEU A 690 -30.16 2.64 -0.32
CA LEU A 690 -30.05 3.26 1.00
C LEU A 690 -29.44 4.67 0.90
N ILE A 691 -28.32 4.81 0.19
CA ILE A 691 -27.66 6.12 0.01
C ILE A 691 -28.44 7.04 -0.94
N GLN A 692 -29.18 6.48 -1.91
CA GLN A 692 -30.14 7.24 -2.73
C GLN A 692 -31.27 7.82 -1.87
N ALA A 693 -31.84 7.02 -0.96
CA ALA A 693 -32.90 7.50 -0.06
C ALA A 693 -32.40 8.59 0.89
N ILE A 694 -31.21 8.44 1.48
CA ILE A 694 -30.58 9.49 2.29
C ILE A 694 -30.40 10.77 1.48
N THR A 695 -29.91 10.66 0.25
CA THR A 695 -29.73 11.81 -0.66
C THR A 695 -31.06 12.47 -1.01
N ALA A 696 -32.12 11.69 -1.24
CA ALA A 696 -33.46 12.19 -1.54
C ALA A 696 -34.06 12.98 -0.36
N VAL A 697 -33.93 12.50 0.88
CA VAL A 697 -34.39 13.26 2.06
C VAL A 697 -33.66 14.60 2.18
N GLU A 698 -32.35 14.63 1.91
CA GLU A 698 -31.54 15.86 2.00
C GLU A 698 -31.85 16.85 0.86
N HIS A 699 -32.39 16.39 -0.27
CA HIS A 699 -33.00 17.26 -1.29
C HIS A 699 -34.43 17.72 -0.97
N GLY A 700 -35.04 17.19 0.10
CA GLY A 700 -36.43 17.43 0.43
C GLY A 700 -37.43 16.54 -0.34
N ASP A 701 -36.98 15.52 -1.06
CA ASP A 701 -37.84 14.56 -1.76
C ASP A 701 -38.12 13.33 -0.87
N THR A 702 -38.98 13.55 0.13
CA THR A 702 -39.33 12.50 1.11
C THR A 702 -40.12 11.36 0.47
N ASP A 703 -40.95 11.64 -0.53
CA ASP A 703 -41.76 10.64 -1.22
C ASP A 703 -40.88 9.65 -1.99
N GLU A 704 -39.86 10.15 -2.70
CA GLU A 704 -38.88 9.30 -3.38
C GLU A 704 -38.07 8.46 -2.39
N ALA A 705 -37.64 9.06 -1.28
CA ALA A 705 -36.91 8.33 -0.23
C ALA A 705 -37.74 7.15 0.31
N LEU A 706 -39.02 7.38 0.63
CA LEU A 706 -39.95 6.34 1.09
C LEU A 706 -40.15 5.25 0.02
N ARG A 707 -40.26 5.62 -1.25
CA ARG A 707 -40.40 4.68 -2.36
C ARG A 707 -39.18 3.76 -2.50
N LEU A 708 -37.98 4.31 -2.37
CA LEU A 708 -36.72 3.57 -2.51
C LEU A 708 -36.53 2.50 -1.41
N ILE A 709 -37.03 2.76 -0.20
CA ILE A 709 -36.87 1.83 0.94
C ILE A 709 -38.10 0.99 1.25
N ALA A 710 -39.24 1.23 0.60
CA ALA A 710 -40.49 0.50 0.88
C ALA A 710 -40.31 -1.03 0.81
N ALA A 711 -39.50 -1.52 -0.14
CA ALA A 711 -39.21 -2.94 -0.26
C ALA A 711 -38.30 -3.48 0.87
N ALA A 712 -37.48 -2.64 1.49
CA ALA A 712 -36.66 -3.01 2.65
C ALA A 712 -37.51 -3.02 3.93
N GLU A 713 -38.35 -1.99 4.14
CA GLU A 713 -39.30 -1.92 5.26
C GLU A 713 -40.32 -3.08 5.23
N ALA A 714 -40.76 -3.51 4.04
CA ALA A 714 -41.74 -4.59 3.90
C ALA A 714 -41.17 -6.00 4.14
N ARG A 715 -39.84 -6.18 4.08
CA ARG A 715 -39.20 -7.51 4.12
C ARG A 715 -38.95 -8.05 5.52
N SER A 716 -39.08 -7.24 6.58
CA SER A 716 -38.60 -7.65 7.89
C SER A 716 -39.33 -6.99 9.07
N GLU A 717 -39.64 -7.78 10.10
CA GLU A 717 -39.98 -7.28 11.44
C GLU A 717 -38.73 -6.79 12.22
N HIS A 718 -37.52 -7.11 11.73
CA HIS A 718 -36.20 -6.73 12.26
C HIS A 718 -35.42 -5.81 11.27
N ASP A 719 -34.23 -5.31 11.63
CA ASP A 719 -33.45 -4.43 10.73
C ASP A 719 -33.14 -5.09 9.37
N PRO A 720 -33.44 -4.44 8.22
CA PRO A 720 -33.34 -5.04 6.89
C PRO A 720 -31.93 -5.01 6.29
N TYR A 721 -30.95 -4.47 7.02
CA TYR A 721 -29.57 -4.31 6.57
C TYR A 721 -28.58 -5.03 7.51
N PRO A 722 -27.44 -5.52 6.99
CA PRO A 722 -26.38 -6.11 7.81
C PRO A 722 -25.84 -5.13 8.88
N THR A 723 -25.28 -5.68 9.95
CA THR A 723 -24.78 -4.91 11.10
C THR A 723 -23.75 -3.85 10.74
N SER A 724 -22.94 -4.07 9.70
CA SER A 724 -21.95 -3.12 9.18
C SER A 724 -22.56 -1.84 8.59
N VAL A 725 -23.86 -1.81 8.33
CA VAL A 725 -24.58 -0.68 7.71
C VAL A 725 -25.78 -0.21 8.55
N THR A 726 -26.07 -0.89 9.66
CA THR A 726 -27.23 -0.59 10.53
C THR A 726 -27.23 0.85 11.02
N ARG A 727 -26.09 1.47 11.33
CA ARG A 727 -26.07 2.87 11.78
C ARG A 727 -26.42 3.87 10.67
N LEU A 728 -26.01 3.60 9.43
CA LEU A 728 -26.45 4.37 8.28
C LEU A 728 -27.96 4.24 8.05
N TRP A 729 -28.53 3.06 8.33
CA TRP A 729 -29.98 2.85 8.35
C TRP A 729 -30.68 3.61 9.49
N LEU A 730 -30.11 3.62 10.71
CA LEU A 730 -30.62 4.42 11.83
C LEU A 730 -30.64 5.91 11.50
N ARG A 731 -29.59 6.43 10.84
CA ARG A 731 -29.58 7.79 10.30
C ARG A 731 -30.76 8.03 9.37
N LEU A 732 -30.99 7.17 8.37
CA LEU A 732 -32.10 7.36 7.43
C LEU A 732 -33.46 7.34 8.15
N ARG A 733 -33.65 6.45 9.12
CA ARG A 733 -34.88 6.40 9.93
C ARG A 733 -35.11 7.69 10.70
N ALA A 734 -34.06 8.28 11.27
CA ALA A 734 -34.12 9.57 11.94
C ALA A 734 -34.48 10.70 10.96
N GLN A 735 -33.83 10.73 9.79
CA GLN A 735 -34.09 11.71 8.74
C GLN A 735 -35.53 11.64 8.23
N LEU A 736 -36.07 10.44 8.00
CA LEU A 736 -37.46 10.26 7.57
C LEU A 736 -38.46 10.62 8.67
N ALA A 737 -38.17 10.28 9.93
CA ALA A 737 -39.00 10.73 11.06
C ALA A 737 -39.02 12.27 11.15
N ALA A 738 -37.87 12.92 10.97
CA ALA A 738 -37.77 14.37 10.97
C ALA A 738 -38.51 15.02 9.79
N ALA A 739 -38.34 14.49 8.58
CA ALA A 739 -38.94 15.03 7.37
C ALA A 739 -40.47 14.85 7.32
N THR A 740 -40.98 13.74 7.84
CA THR A 740 -42.42 13.45 7.84
C THR A 740 -43.16 13.99 9.06
N ALA A 741 -42.45 14.20 10.19
CA ALA A 741 -43.02 14.45 11.50
C ALA A 741 -44.11 13.44 11.91
N ASP A 742 -44.04 12.21 11.36
CA ASP A 742 -44.99 11.14 11.67
C ASP A 742 -44.72 10.60 13.09
N PRO A 743 -45.74 10.58 13.98
CA PRO A 743 -45.54 10.18 15.38
C PRO A 743 -45.00 8.75 15.54
N ASP A 744 -45.45 7.81 14.70
CA ASP A 744 -45.05 6.40 14.78
C ASP A 744 -43.60 6.23 14.33
N ARG A 745 -43.20 6.89 13.23
CA ARG A 745 -41.81 6.92 12.78
C ARG A 745 -40.90 7.59 13.81
N CYS A 746 -41.33 8.70 14.43
CA CYS A 746 -40.58 9.36 15.50
C CYS A 746 -40.38 8.45 16.71
N ALA A 747 -41.44 7.80 17.19
CA ALA A 747 -41.37 6.87 18.32
C ALA A 747 -40.41 5.71 18.05
N LYS A 748 -40.54 5.06 16.88
CA LYS A 748 -39.68 3.95 16.46
C LYS A 748 -38.22 4.37 16.27
N ALA A 749 -37.96 5.53 15.68
CA ALA A 749 -36.60 6.04 15.48
C ALA A 749 -35.94 6.38 16.83
N ARG A 750 -36.68 7.04 17.74
CA ARG A 750 -36.20 7.35 19.09
C ARG A 750 -35.86 6.08 19.88
N GLU A 751 -36.74 5.09 19.86
CA GLU A 751 -36.51 3.80 20.52
C GLU A 751 -35.24 3.12 20.01
N ALA A 752 -35.02 3.12 18.69
CA ALA A 752 -33.85 2.50 18.08
C ALA A 752 -32.52 3.24 18.34
N LEU A 753 -32.56 4.57 18.51
CA LEU A 753 -31.37 5.40 18.74
C LEU A 753 -30.98 5.52 20.22
N THR A 754 -31.95 5.48 21.13
CA THR A 754 -31.74 5.72 22.57
C THR A 754 -30.64 4.84 23.22
N PRO A 755 -30.48 3.55 22.88
CA PRO A 755 -29.43 2.71 23.46
C PRO A 755 -27.99 3.19 23.16
N TYR A 756 -27.81 4.05 22.17
CA TYR A 756 -26.50 4.43 21.63
C TYR A 756 -26.16 5.92 21.84
N ARG A 757 -26.80 6.58 22.83
CA ARG A 757 -26.45 7.95 23.23
C ARG A 757 -24.96 8.08 23.56
N GLY A 758 -24.34 9.16 23.12
CA GLY A 758 -22.91 9.41 23.29
C GLY A 758 -21.99 8.71 22.28
N GLU A 759 -22.49 7.75 21.48
CA GLU A 759 -21.72 7.11 20.40
C GLU A 759 -21.81 7.89 19.08
N TRP A 760 -20.91 7.57 18.16
CA TRP A 760 -20.90 8.09 16.79
C TRP A 760 -21.44 7.06 15.78
N ALA A 761 -22.14 7.55 14.78
CA ALA A 761 -22.67 6.76 13.68
C ALA A 761 -21.58 6.45 12.66
N LEU A 762 -20.90 5.31 12.82
CA LEU A 762 -19.98 4.76 11.81
C LEU A 762 -20.59 3.54 11.12
N SER A 763 -20.36 3.45 9.81
CA SER A 763 -20.77 2.32 8.96
C SER A 763 -19.68 2.00 7.94
N LEU A 764 -19.79 0.83 7.30
CA LEU A 764 -18.87 0.37 6.26
C LEU A 764 -17.40 0.42 6.71
N TRP A 765 -17.14 -0.16 7.89
CA TRP A 765 -15.81 -0.21 8.49
C TRP A 765 -15.14 1.15 8.72
N GLY A 766 -15.95 2.22 8.85
CA GLY A 766 -15.47 3.59 9.06
C GLY A 766 -15.50 4.46 7.80
N CYS A 767 -15.82 3.90 6.63
CA CYS A 767 -15.94 4.68 5.39
C CYS A 767 -17.08 5.71 5.43
N ASP A 768 -18.12 5.48 6.25
CA ASP A 768 -19.15 6.47 6.54
C ASP A 768 -19.02 6.96 7.98
N VAL A 769 -18.93 8.28 8.13
CA VAL A 769 -19.02 8.98 9.43
C VAL A 769 -20.24 9.89 9.41
N SER A 770 -21.35 9.34 9.88
CA SER A 770 -22.66 9.99 9.93
C SER A 770 -22.89 10.83 11.21
N GLY A 771 -21.84 11.16 11.96
CA GLY A 771 -21.89 12.11 13.07
C GLY A 771 -22.34 11.51 14.41
N PRO A 772 -22.49 12.34 15.47
CA PRO A 772 -22.97 11.88 16.78
C PRO A 772 -24.40 11.33 16.70
N LEU A 773 -24.69 10.21 17.35
CA LEU A 773 -26.06 9.66 17.37
C LEU A 773 -27.03 10.56 18.15
N ASP A 774 -26.52 11.34 19.11
CA ASP A 774 -27.31 12.37 19.81
C ASP A 774 -27.84 13.45 18.85
N PHE A 775 -27.15 13.74 17.74
CA PHE A 775 -27.65 14.67 16.72
C PHE A 775 -28.91 14.14 16.05
N TRP A 776 -28.90 12.87 15.65
CA TRP A 776 -30.05 12.24 15.01
C TRP A 776 -31.22 12.04 15.97
N LEU A 777 -30.93 11.81 17.25
CA LEU A 777 -31.94 11.74 18.28
C LEU A 777 -32.62 13.11 18.48
N ALA A 778 -31.82 14.19 18.47
CA ALA A 778 -32.32 15.55 18.56
C ALA A 778 -33.21 15.92 17.37
N GLU A 779 -32.87 15.51 16.14
CA GLU A 779 -33.72 15.71 14.96
C GLU A 779 -35.09 15.02 15.12
N VAL A 780 -35.11 13.80 15.67
CA VAL A 780 -36.35 13.06 15.95
C VAL A 780 -37.17 13.75 17.04
N ASP A 781 -36.54 14.18 18.12
CA ASP A 781 -37.22 14.85 19.23
C ASP A 781 -37.75 16.23 18.85
N ALA A 782 -37.01 16.97 18.03
CA ALA A 782 -37.47 18.23 17.46
C ALA A 782 -38.73 18.01 16.62
N ALA A 783 -38.76 16.99 15.76
CA ALA A 783 -39.93 16.65 14.94
C ALA A 783 -41.14 16.21 15.79
N ALA A 784 -40.88 15.50 16.90
CA ALA A 784 -41.88 15.14 17.90
C ALA A 784 -42.25 16.30 18.86
N ARG A 785 -41.65 17.49 18.69
CA ARG A 785 -41.83 18.69 19.53
C ARG A 785 -41.46 18.49 21.01
N ARG A 786 -40.50 17.60 21.28
CA ARG A 786 -39.91 17.36 22.61
C ARG A 786 -38.73 18.31 22.80
N TRP A 787 -39.02 19.61 22.84
CA TRP A 787 -37.98 20.65 22.71
C TRP A 787 -36.90 20.61 23.79
N ASP A 788 -37.24 20.29 25.04
CA ASP A 788 -36.24 20.19 26.12
C ASP A 788 -35.25 19.05 25.88
N ASP A 789 -35.73 17.90 25.43
CA ASP A 789 -34.88 16.77 25.08
C ASP A 789 -34.03 17.12 23.84
N ALA A 790 -34.63 17.70 22.81
CA ALA A 790 -33.92 18.11 21.59
C ALA A 790 -32.81 19.13 21.88
N VAL A 791 -33.06 20.12 22.75
CA VAL A 791 -32.04 21.11 23.18
C VAL A 791 -30.89 20.42 23.90
N ALA A 792 -31.16 19.50 24.83
CA ALA A 792 -30.13 18.75 25.54
C ALA A 792 -29.30 17.88 24.59
N GLU A 793 -29.97 17.19 23.66
CA GLU A 793 -29.35 16.28 22.69
C GLU A 793 -28.50 17.03 21.64
N TYR A 794 -28.98 18.15 21.09
CA TYR A 794 -28.16 18.99 20.21
C TYR A 794 -26.96 19.60 20.93
N THR A 795 -27.11 19.97 22.21
CA THR A 795 -26.00 20.47 23.03
C THR A 795 -24.93 19.39 23.21
N ALA A 796 -25.34 18.18 23.61
CA ALA A 796 -24.43 17.04 23.74
C ALA A 796 -23.74 16.67 22.42
N ALA A 797 -24.48 16.72 21.30
CA ALA A 797 -23.94 16.49 19.97
C ALA A 797 -22.88 17.55 19.57
N ALA A 798 -23.13 18.83 19.87
CA ALA A 798 -22.18 19.91 19.61
C ALA A 798 -20.90 19.74 20.44
N GLU A 799 -21.02 19.49 21.74
CA GLU A 799 -19.87 19.25 22.64
C GLU A 799 -19.06 18.02 22.21
N SER A 800 -19.74 16.93 21.82
CA SER A 800 -19.09 15.73 21.31
C SER A 800 -18.33 16.01 20.01
N ALA A 801 -18.95 16.71 19.05
CA ALA A 801 -18.31 17.07 17.79
C ALA A 801 -17.10 18.01 17.98
N GLU A 802 -17.18 18.97 18.90
CA GLU A 802 -16.05 19.83 19.27
C GLU A 802 -14.89 19.03 19.86
N ARG A 803 -15.17 18.14 20.83
CA ARG A 803 -14.17 17.25 21.43
C ARG A 803 -13.46 16.38 20.39
N MET A 804 -14.21 15.91 19.39
CA MET A 804 -13.69 15.06 18.31
C MET A 804 -13.03 15.82 17.16
N GLN A 805 -12.97 17.15 17.23
CA GLN A 805 -12.49 18.05 16.17
C GLN A 805 -13.26 17.93 14.85
N ALA A 806 -14.52 17.48 14.93
CA ALA A 806 -15.40 17.31 13.79
C ALA A 806 -16.19 18.60 13.51
N ARG A 807 -15.48 19.64 13.01
CA ARG A 807 -16.05 20.99 12.80
C ARG A 807 -17.39 20.99 12.04
N PRO A 808 -17.57 20.26 10.91
CA PRO A 808 -18.84 20.24 10.20
C PRO A 808 -20.02 19.78 11.07
N TRP A 809 -19.80 18.77 11.92
CA TRP A 809 -20.82 18.24 12.81
C TRP A 809 -21.14 19.18 13.98
N ALA A 810 -20.13 19.89 14.51
CA ALA A 810 -20.35 20.90 15.55
C ALA A 810 -21.23 22.05 15.01
N VAL A 811 -20.97 22.52 13.78
CA VAL A 811 -21.78 23.56 13.13
C VAL A 811 -23.20 23.07 12.88
N ARG A 812 -23.39 21.83 12.40
CA ARG A 812 -24.73 21.23 12.21
C ARG A 812 -25.51 21.13 13.52
N ALA A 813 -24.89 20.63 14.58
CA ALA A 813 -25.52 20.50 15.88
C ALA A 813 -25.93 21.86 16.47
N ARG A 814 -25.05 22.88 16.37
CA ARG A 814 -25.39 24.25 16.80
C ARG A 814 -26.50 24.89 15.96
N ALA A 815 -26.57 24.59 14.66
CA ALA A 815 -27.67 25.03 13.81
C ALA A 815 -29.01 24.41 14.25
N GLY A 816 -29.02 23.11 14.54
CA GLY A 816 -30.17 22.41 15.11
C GLY A 816 -30.58 22.96 16.48
N LEU A 817 -29.60 23.18 17.36
CA LEU A 817 -29.80 23.78 18.68
C LEU A 817 -30.45 25.17 18.58
N ALA A 818 -29.98 26.02 17.67
CA ALA A 818 -30.55 27.34 17.47
C ALA A 818 -32.01 27.29 17.00
N ARG A 819 -32.37 26.33 16.14
CA ARG A 819 -33.77 26.09 15.74
C ARG A 819 -34.61 25.61 16.92
N ALA A 820 -34.15 24.58 17.63
CA ALA A 820 -34.86 24.02 18.78
C ALA A 820 -35.10 25.04 19.90
N LEU A 821 -34.11 25.89 20.22
CA LEU A 821 -34.27 26.99 21.18
C LEU A 821 -35.29 28.04 20.71
N THR A 822 -35.28 28.36 19.41
CA THR A 822 -36.25 29.31 18.84
C THR A 822 -37.68 28.76 18.96
N ASP A 823 -37.87 27.47 18.68
CA ASP A 823 -39.20 26.83 18.74
C ASP A 823 -39.67 26.50 20.17
N ARG A 824 -38.73 26.28 21.10
CA ARG A 824 -39.04 26.11 22.53
C ARG A 824 -39.58 27.39 23.16
N ASP A 825 -39.06 28.54 22.75
CA ASP A 825 -39.42 29.88 23.23
C ASP A 825 -39.33 30.04 24.77
N GLY A 826 -38.29 29.46 25.37
CA GLY A 826 -38.01 29.56 26.80
C GLY A 826 -37.27 30.86 27.20
N PRO A 827 -37.18 31.17 28.51
CA PRO A 827 -36.47 32.36 28.98
C PRO A 827 -34.98 32.37 28.58
N GLY A 828 -34.58 33.34 27.76
CA GLY A 828 -33.19 33.48 27.29
C GLY A 828 -32.87 32.75 25.98
N ASP A 829 -33.77 31.90 25.50
CA ASP A 829 -33.56 31.09 24.29
C ASP A 829 -33.34 31.94 23.04
N ALA A 830 -34.12 33.01 22.87
CA ALA A 830 -33.98 33.92 21.72
C ALA A 830 -32.58 34.56 21.64
N GLN A 831 -31.99 34.91 22.80
CA GLN A 831 -30.65 35.50 22.86
C GLN A 831 -29.57 34.45 22.54
N ILE A 832 -29.68 33.26 23.12
CA ILE A 832 -28.74 32.15 22.87
C ILE A 832 -28.82 31.72 21.39
N ALA A 833 -30.03 31.55 20.86
CA ALA A 833 -30.25 31.22 19.46
C ALA A 833 -29.66 32.29 18.52
N ALA A 834 -29.80 33.58 18.83
CA ALA A 834 -29.18 34.64 18.02
C ALA A 834 -27.64 34.52 17.95
N VAL A 835 -26.98 34.26 19.09
CA VAL A 835 -25.52 34.05 19.15
C VAL A 835 -25.10 32.82 18.35
N LEU A 836 -25.82 31.70 18.53
CA LEU A 836 -25.55 30.46 17.80
C LEU A 836 -25.71 30.63 16.28
N ARG A 837 -26.74 31.37 15.83
CA ARG A 837 -26.96 31.64 14.40
C ARG A 837 -25.82 32.44 13.75
N ASP A 838 -25.33 33.46 14.46
CA ASP A 838 -24.17 34.25 14.00
C ASP A 838 -22.91 33.39 13.93
N GLN A 839 -22.67 32.56 14.95
CA GLN A 839 -21.56 31.62 14.96
C GLN A 839 -21.66 30.59 13.81
N VAL A 840 -22.83 29.96 13.64
CA VAL A 840 -23.10 29.01 12.55
C VAL A 840 -22.88 29.67 11.20
N SER A 841 -23.35 30.89 10.99
CA SER A 841 -23.21 31.61 9.72
C SER A 841 -21.74 31.85 9.38
N ARG A 842 -20.93 32.28 10.34
CA ARG A 842 -19.47 32.46 10.15
C ARG A 842 -18.76 31.14 9.86
N GLU A 843 -18.93 30.15 10.73
CA GLU A 843 -18.22 28.87 10.60
C GLU A 843 -18.65 28.08 9.35
N ALA A 844 -19.94 28.12 8.99
CA ALA A 844 -20.44 27.50 7.76
C ALA A 844 -19.88 28.18 6.51
N ALA A 845 -19.74 29.51 6.51
CA ALA A 845 -19.10 30.25 5.42
C ALA A 845 -17.62 29.87 5.28
N GLU A 846 -16.87 29.77 6.38
CA GLU A 846 -15.47 29.32 6.38
C GLU A 846 -15.30 27.91 5.83
N LEU A 847 -16.20 26.98 6.18
CA LEU A 847 -16.16 25.59 5.73
C LEU A 847 -16.75 25.39 4.31
N GLY A 848 -17.40 26.41 3.74
CA GLY A 848 -18.12 26.30 2.47
C GLY A 848 -19.41 25.48 2.54
N MET A 849 -20.08 25.44 3.69
CA MET A 849 -21.34 24.73 3.96
C MET A 849 -22.56 25.64 3.81
N ALA A 850 -22.77 26.20 2.62
CA ALA A 850 -23.81 27.22 2.38
C ALA A 850 -25.24 26.77 2.74
N HIS A 851 -25.55 25.48 2.64
CA HIS A 851 -26.85 24.88 3.00
C HIS A 851 -27.28 25.15 4.46
N LEU A 852 -26.33 25.40 5.38
CA LEU A 852 -26.62 25.72 6.78
C LEU A 852 -26.87 27.21 7.02
N THR A 853 -26.52 28.07 6.06
CA THR A 853 -26.76 29.52 6.14
C THR A 853 -28.17 29.91 5.68
N THR A 854 -28.79 29.10 4.83
CA THR A 854 -30.13 29.34 4.25
C THR A 854 -31.29 28.75 5.07
N THR A 855 -31.01 27.80 5.95
CA THR A 855 -32.00 27.07 6.79
C THR A 855 -32.29 27.75 8.13
N VAL A 856 -31.69 28.91 8.35
CA VAL A 856 -31.87 29.72 9.55
C VAL A 856 -32.58 31.01 9.14
N PRO A 857 -33.91 31.11 9.31
CA PRO A 857 -34.59 32.37 9.02
C PRO A 857 -34.06 33.46 9.96
N GLY A 858 -33.57 34.55 9.36
CA GLY A 858 -33.37 35.80 10.07
C GLY A 858 -34.72 36.36 10.56
N PRO A 859 -34.73 37.23 11.58
CA PRO A 859 -35.96 37.91 11.98
C PRO A 859 -36.55 38.67 10.78
N PRO A 860 -37.88 38.75 10.65
CA PRO A 860 -38.52 39.43 9.52
C PRO A 860 -38.09 40.91 9.48
N ASP A 861 -37.66 41.36 8.30
CA ASP A 861 -37.28 42.73 8.01
C ASP A 861 -38.38 43.71 8.43
N ALA A 862 -38.12 44.47 9.49
CA ALA A 862 -38.82 45.70 9.78
C ALA A 862 -38.01 46.87 9.19
N THR A 863 -38.31 47.16 7.93
CA THR A 863 -38.23 48.49 7.28
C THR A 863 -36.88 49.18 7.15
N ALA A 864 -36.54 49.45 5.90
CA ALA A 864 -35.72 50.57 5.46
C ALA A 864 -36.13 51.89 6.13
N SER A 865 -35.18 52.58 6.78
CA SER A 865 -35.05 54.04 6.77
C SER A 865 -33.81 54.50 7.56
N ALA A 866 -33.13 55.50 6.97
CA ALA A 866 -32.17 56.44 7.55
C ALA A 866 -30.70 56.02 7.68
N ALA A 867 -29.92 56.52 6.72
CA ALA A 867 -28.51 56.86 6.88
C ALA A 867 -28.33 58.09 7.79
N THR A 868 -27.09 58.27 8.29
CA THR A 868 -26.51 59.37 9.10
C THR A 868 -27.09 59.49 10.52
N ASP A 869 -26.32 59.53 11.62
CA ASP A 869 -25.08 60.28 11.83
C ASP A 869 -24.27 59.80 13.08
N SER A 870 -23.08 60.38 13.22
CA SER A 870 -21.94 60.18 14.13
C SER A 870 -22.11 59.96 15.67
N ARG A 871 -21.15 59.19 16.19
CA ARG A 871 -20.25 59.35 17.39
C ARG A 871 -20.80 59.51 18.82
N ASP A 872 -20.10 58.77 19.69
CA ASP A 872 -19.83 58.93 21.12
C ASP A 872 -20.95 58.68 22.15
N GLY A 873 -20.67 57.75 23.08
CA GLY A 873 -21.53 57.49 24.23
C GLY A 873 -21.23 56.17 24.94
N THR A 874 -20.07 56.10 25.58
CA THR A 874 -19.63 55.08 26.55
C THR A 874 -20.73 54.60 27.52
N GLY A 875 -20.83 53.28 27.68
CA GLY A 875 -21.66 52.66 28.71
C GLY A 875 -21.55 51.13 28.76
N LEU A 876 -20.35 50.55 28.66
CA LEU A 876 -20.15 49.13 28.95
C LEU A 876 -20.40 48.88 30.44
N ARG A 877 -21.43 48.10 30.77
CA ARG A 877 -21.57 47.42 32.06
C ARG A 877 -20.71 46.14 32.07
N PRO A 878 -20.24 45.67 33.24
CA PRO A 878 -19.12 44.76 33.36
C PRO A 878 -19.49 43.35 32.88
N ALA A 879 -18.69 42.81 31.96
CA ALA A 879 -18.69 41.39 31.65
C ALA A 879 -18.16 40.61 32.86
N ASP A 880 -18.84 39.51 33.18
CA ASP A 880 -18.46 38.55 34.21
C ASP A 880 -17.02 38.06 33.95
N THR A 881 -16.07 38.48 34.79
CA THR A 881 -14.66 38.11 34.74
C THR A 881 -14.45 36.72 35.29
N ASP A 882 -14.82 35.71 34.52
CA ASP A 882 -14.72 34.34 34.97
C ASP A 882 -13.71 33.63 34.03
N CYS A 883 -12.44 33.70 34.44
CA CYS A 883 -11.27 33.19 33.71
C CYS A 883 -10.90 31.81 34.26
N GLU A 884 -10.75 30.81 33.41
CA GLU A 884 -10.51 29.42 33.83
C GLU A 884 -9.39 28.79 33.02
N PHE A 885 -8.49 28.08 33.70
CA PHE A 885 -7.38 27.36 33.09
C PHE A 885 -7.17 26.06 33.88
N ARG A 886 -8.12 25.13 33.71
CA ARG A 886 -8.27 23.94 34.55
C ARG A 886 -8.08 22.65 33.76
N ARG A 887 -7.44 21.67 34.40
CA ARG A 887 -7.30 20.32 33.84
C ARG A 887 -8.51 19.44 34.21
N GLU A 888 -9.10 18.81 33.19
CA GLU A 888 -10.17 17.82 33.27
C GLU A 888 -9.67 16.51 32.65
N ASP A 889 -9.14 15.61 33.48
CA ASP A 889 -8.55 14.31 33.11
C ASP A 889 -7.44 14.39 32.03
N ALA A 890 -7.78 14.05 30.78
CA ALA A 890 -6.90 14.05 29.61
C ALA A 890 -6.97 15.36 28.78
N THR A 891 -7.80 16.33 29.22
CA THR A 891 -8.03 17.60 28.51
C THR A 891 -7.93 18.80 29.45
N TRP A 892 -7.78 19.99 28.88
CA TRP A 892 -7.74 21.27 29.56
C TRP A 892 -8.91 22.12 29.11
N ARG A 893 -9.67 22.67 30.05
CA ARG A 893 -10.73 23.65 29.80
C ARG A 893 -10.15 25.05 29.99
N LEU A 894 -10.10 25.81 28.90
CA LEU A 894 -9.57 27.18 28.87
C LEU A 894 -10.71 28.15 28.61
N ARG A 895 -10.99 29.05 29.54
CA ARG A 895 -12.03 30.07 29.41
C ARG A 895 -11.46 31.46 29.64
N TYR A 896 -11.60 32.34 28.65
CA TYR A 896 -11.13 33.72 28.74
C TYR A 896 -11.98 34.61 27.83
N ALA A 897 -12.31 35.83 28.29
CA ALA A 897 -13.13 36.79 27.55
C ALA A 897 -14.48 36.22 27.01
N GLY A 898 -15.11 35.30 27.74
CA GLY A 898 -16.41 34.69 27.38
C GLY A 898 -16.35 33.53 26.38
N ARG A 899 -15.16 33.14 25.92
CA ARG A 899 -14.93 31.99 25.04
C ARG A 899 -14.35 30.81 25.83
N THR A 900 -14.77 29.60 25.53
CA THR A 900 -14.25 28.36 26.13
C THR A 900 -13.69 27.46 25.04
N VAL A 901 -12.50 26.90 25.27
CA VAL A 901 -11.84 25.94 24.37
C VAL A 901 -11.30 24.77 25.18
N HIS A 902 -11.44 23.57 24.63
CA HIS A 902 -10.87 22.35 25.20
C HIS A 902 -9.63 21.93 24.41
N LEU A 903 -8.53 21.65 25.11
CA LEU A 903 -7.28 21.20 24.50
C LEU A 903 -6.81 19.88 25.10
N PRO A 904 -6.27 18.93 24.30
CA PRO A 904 -5.60 17.76 24.84
C PRO A 904 -4.43 18.14 25.74
N ASP A 905 -4.20 17.35 26.79
CA ASP A 905 -3.08 17.59 27.71
C ASP A 905 -1.73 17.64 26.98
N ALA A 906 -1.00 18.72 27.23
CA ALA A 906 0.28 19.00 26.61
C ALA A 906 1.22 19.62 27.64
N LYS A 907 2.52 19.32 27.52
CA LYS A 907 3.54 19.85 28.44
C LYS A 907 3.52 21.39 28.51
N GLY A 908 3.26 22.08 27.40
CA GLY A 908 3.13 23.54 27.38
C GLY A 908 1.93 24.08 28.18
N LEU A 909 0.81 23.33 28.25
CA LEU A 909 -0.36 23.72 29.04
C LEU A 909 -0.07 23.59 30.53
N ARG A 910 0.67 22.54 30.91
CA ARG A 910 1.18 22.36 32.28
C ARG A 910 2.18 23.46 32.66
N ASP A 911 3.11 23.78 31.76
CA ASP A 911 4.09 24.87 31.95
C ASP A 911 3.36 26.21 32.19
N LEU A 912 2.32 26.53 31.39
CA LEU A 912 1.53 27.74 31.57
C LEU A 912 0.68 27.73 32.83
N HIS A 913 0.03 26.61 33.16
CA HIS A 913 -0.75 26.48 34.40
C HIS A 913 0.11 26.72 35.64
N GLU A 914 1.36 26.23 35.64
CA GLU A 914 2.31 26.51 36.73
C GLU A 914 2.73 27.99 36.80
N LEU A 915 2.86 28.67 35.66
CA LEU A 915 3.12 30.11 35.63
C LEU A 915 1.90 30.92 36.08
N LEU A 916 0.71 30.52 35.66
CA LEU A 916 -0.56 31.15 36.02
C LEU A 916 -0.91 30.96 37.50
N SER A 917 -0.45 29.88 38.13
CA SER A 917 -0.63 29.62 39.58
C SER A 917 0.28 30.48 40.46
N ARG A 918 1.33 31.09 39.88
CA ARG A 918 2.29 31.96 40.58
C ARG A 918 2.48 33.31 39.86
N PRO A 919 1.42 34.13 39.70
CA PRO A 919 1.53 35.41 39.00
C PRO A 919 2.54 36.33 39.69
N GLY A 920 3.38 37.01 38.90
CA GLY A 920 4.44 37.89 39.38
C GLY A 920 5.74 37.18 39.79
N THR A 921 5.83 35.85 39.66
CA THR A 921 7.02 35.07 40.07
C THR A 921 7.71 34.46 38.85
N ASP A 922 9.04 34.63 38.77
CA ASP A 922 9.87 34.00 37.74
C ASP A 922 10.32 32.59 38.20
N ILE A 923 9.97 31.56 37.42
CA ILE A 923 10.29 30.15 37.66
C ILE A 923 11.46 29.73 36.74
N PRO A 924 12.57 29.18 37.27
CA PRO A 924 13.68 28.69 36.45
C PRO A 924 13.24 27.66 35.40
N ALA A 925 13.73 27.78 34.16
CA ALA A 925 13.32 26.87 33.08
C ALA A 925 13.67 25.40 33.34
N VAL A 926 14.69 25.13 34.16
CA VAL A 926 15.06 23.77 34.61
C VAL A 926 14.02 23.18 35.57
N GLU A 927 13.35 24.01 36.37
CA GLU A 927 12.28 23.60 37.28
C GLU A 927 11.00 23.29 36.50
N LEU A 928 10.66 24.08 35.48
CA LEU A 928 9.55 23.78 34.56
C LEU A 928 9.84 22.57 33.65
N ALA A 929 11.10 22.32 33.31
CA ALA A 929 11.48 21.17 32.47
C ALA A 929 11.39 19.83 33.23
N ASP A 930 11.70 19.83 34.53
CA ASP A 930 11.68 18.65 35.41
C ASP A 930 11.28 19.03 36.86
N PRO A 931 9.96 19.16 37.16
CA PRO A 931 9.46 19.60 38.48
C PRO A 931 9.96 18.77 39.68
N PRO A 932 10.06 17.42 39.63
CA PRO A 932 10.54 16.63 40.76
C PRO A 932 12.05 16.69 41.00
N GLY A 933 12.87 17.02 39.98
CA GLY A 933 14.35 17.08 40.05
C GLY A 933 14.96 18.48 39.95
N GLY A 934 14.16 19.49 39.60
CA GLY A 934 14.61 20.84 39.24
C GLY A 934 15.26 21.62 40.37
N ALA A 935 14.74 21.52 41.60
CA ALA A 935 15.31 22.20 42.76
C ALA A 935 16.74 21.71 43.09
N THR A 936 16.98 20.41 42.91
CA THR A 936 18.28 19.75 43.12
C THR A 936 19.29 20.14 42.02
N ALA A 937 18.83 20.25 40.77
CA ALA A 937 19.65 20.71 39.64
C ALA A 937 20.04 22.19 39.75
N VAL A 938 19.15 23.05 40.28
CA VAL A 938 19.45 24.46 40.58
C VAL A 938 20.49 24.58 41.71
N ALA A 939 20.42 23.72 42.72
CA ALA A 939 21.40 23.68 43.81
C ALA A 939 22.80 23.20 43.33
N ALA A 940 22.84 22.17 42.47
CA ALA A 940 24.09 21.65 41.90
C ALA A 940 24.85 22.69 41.04
N ARG A 941 24.15 23.60 40.36
CA ARG A 941 24.76 24.68 39.57
C ARG A 941 25.56 25.71 40.38
N ARG A 942 25.30 25.83 41.70
CA ARG A 942 26.06 26.75 42.56
C ARG A 942 27.44 26.20 42.95
N MET A 943 27.73 24.92 42.69
CA MET A 943 28.96 24.25 43.16
C MET A 943 30.07 24.04 42.11
N GLY A 944 29.99 24.67 40.94
CA GLY A 944 31.08 24.63 39.94
C GLY A 944 31.03 23.42 39.01
N ALA A 945 31.54 23.61 37.79
CA ALA A 945 31.36 22.71 36.66
C ALA A 945 32.43 21.61 36.60
N ASP A 946 32.18 20.49 37.28
CA ASP A 946 32.96 19.25 37.09
C ASP A 946 32.27 18.26 36.13
N PRO A 947 33.04 17.41 35.43
CA PRO A 947 32.49 16.35 34.57
C PRO A 947 31.78 15.26 35.40
N VAL A 948 30.68 14.72 34.87
CA VAL A 948 29.82 13.73 35.58
C VAL A 948 30.51 12.38 35.82
N LEU A 949 31.55 12.02 35.07
CA LEU A 949 32.47 10.90 35.34
C LEU A 949 33.88 11.25 34.83
N ASP A 950 34.91 11.00 35.64
CA ASP A 950 36.31 11.16 35.23
C ASP A 950 36.82 10.00 34.34
N GLU A 951 37.97 10.18 33.70
CA GLU A 951 38.53 9.15 32.80
C GLU A 951 39.00 7.88 33.54
N THR A 952 39.27 7.98 34.85
CA THR A 952 39.66 6.84 35.70
C THR A 952 38.46 5.93 35.94
N ALA A 953 37.28 6.50 36.21
CA ALA A 953 36.03 5.77 36.39
C ALA A 953 35.58 5.07 35.09
N LYS A 954 35.67 5.76 33.94
CA LYS A 954 35.35 5.15 32.63
C LYS A 954 36.24 3.94 32.31
N ALA A 955 37.52 4.01 32.64
CA ALA A 955 38.44 2.89 32.46
C ALA A 955 38.06 1.69 33.33
N GLN A 956 37.64 1.93 34.58
CA GLN A 956 37.19 0.87 35.50
C GLN A 956 35.89 0.20 35.04
N TYR A 957 34.90 0.98 34.56
CA TYR A 957 33.66 0.42 34.02
C TYR A 957 33.90 -0.46 32.79
N ARG A 958 34.77 -0.05 31.86
CA ARG A 958 35.14 -0.88 30.70
C ARG A 958 35.80 -2.19 31.11
N LEU A 959 36.67 -2.14 32.12
CA LEU A 959 37.34 -3.33 32.64
C LEU A 959 36.35 -4.31 33.30
N ARG A 960 35.34 -3.79 34.01
CA ARG A 960 34.28 -4.63 34.61
C ARG A 960 33.36 -5.24 33.56
N LEU A 961 32.99 -4.49 32.51
CA LEU A 961 32.17 -5.02 31.42
C LEU A 961 32.86 -6.17 30.67
N ALA A 962 34.15 -6.04 30.35
CA ALA A 962 34.91 -7.12 29.73
C ALA A 962 34.96 -8.37 30.62
N ARG A 963 35.11 -8.19 31.93
CA ARG A 963 35.09 -9.29 32.90
C ARG A 963 33.71 -9.94 33.03
N LEU A 964 32.63 -9.17 32.92
CA LEU A 964 31.27 -9.70 32.91
C LEU A 964 30.97 -10.50 31.65
N ASP A 965 31.49 -10.08 30.48
CA ASP A 965 31.38 -10.85 29.24
C ASP A 965 32.07 -12.23 29.39
N ASP A 966 33.28 -12.26 29.97
CA ASP A 966 33.98 -13.52 30.27
C ASP A 966 33.22 -14.40 31.29
N GLU A 967 32.63 -13.79 32.33
CA GLU A 967 31.85 -14.50 33.36
C GLU A 967 30.50 -15.03 32.79
N LEU A 968 29.91 -14.34 31.81
CA LEU A 968 28.69 -14.77 31.10
C LEU A 968 28.97 -15.96 30.17
N ASP A 969 30.06 -15.92 29.40
CA ASP A 969 30.48 -17.02 28.55
C ASP A 969 30.77 -18.29 29.39
N ASP A 970 31.36 -18.13 30.58
CA ASP A 970 31.64 -19.24 31.48
C ASP A 970 30.38 -19.79 32.16
N ALA A 971 29.39 -18.94 32.45
CA ALA A 971 28.07 -19.37 32.95
C ALA A 971 27.27 -20.10 31.86
N ALA A 972 27.30 -19.62 30.61
CA ALA A 972 26.65 -20.25 29.46
C ALA A 972 27.25 -21.63 29.15
N ARG A 973 28.59 -21.79 29.25
CA ARG A 973 29.25 -23.10 29.11
C ARG A 973 28.85 -24.12 30.18
N ARG A 974 28.34 -23.66 31.33
CA ARG A 974 27.95 -24.50 32.48
C ARG A 974 26.44 -24.64 32.64
N ASP A 975 25.65 -24.06 31.74
CA ASP A 975 24.18 -24.07 31.74
C ASP A 975 23.55 -23.53 33.04
N ASP A 976 24.17 -22.52 33.66
CA ASP A 976 23.68 -21.90 34.90
C ASP A 976 22.85 -20.64 34.63
N ALA A 977 21.57 -20.86 34.28
CA ALA A 977 20.64 -19.80 33.86
C ALA A 977 20.40 -18.72 34.94
N ALA A 978 20.46 -19.08 36.23
CA ALA A 978 20.26 -18.13 37.33
C ALA A 978 21.47 -17.19 37.47
N ARG A 979 22.68 -17.72 37.30
CA ARG A 979 23.92 -16.93 37.27
C ARG A 979 23.96 -16.01 36.05
N GLN A 980 23.56 -16.51 34.89
CA GLN A 980 23.54 -15.75 33.65
C GLN A 980 22.61 -14.53 33.74
N ALA A 981 21.37 -14.72 34.22
CA ALA A 981 20.42 -13.63 34.40
C ALA A 981 20.91 -12.54 35.39
N ALA A 982 21.62 -12.94 36.46
CA ALA A 982 22.19 -11.99 37.41
C ALA A 982 23.34 -11.17 36.81
N LEU A 983 24.21 -11.80 36.01
CA LEU A 983 25.33 -11.14 35.34
C LEU A 983 24.85 -10.22 34.20
N GLU A 984 23.82 -10.62 33.44
CA GLU A 984 23.18 -9.78 32.40
C GLU A 984 22.55 -8.53 33.02
N SER A 985 21.88 -8.66 34.16
CA SER A 985 21.31 -7.53 34.91
C SER A 985 22.39 -6.55 35.40
N GLU A 986 23.50 -7.05 35.94
CA GLU A 986 24.64 -6.20 36.34
C GLU A 986 25.24 -5.48 35.13
N ARG A 987 25.39 -6.17 33.99
CA ARG A 987 25.93 -5.62 32.75
C ARG A 987 25.04 -4.51 32.18
N GLU A 988 23.72 -4.71 32.16
CA GLU A 988 22.77 -3.70 31.70
C GLU A 988 22.79 -2.45 32.58
N ALA A 989 22.89 -2.62 33.91
CA ALA A 989 23.00 -1.52 34.85
C ALA A 989 24.26 -0.67 34.59
N LEU A 990 25.41 -1.31 34.38
CA LEU A 990 26.67 -0.63 34.08
C LEU A 990 26.66 0.10 32.72
N LEU A 991 26.02 -0.51 31.70
CA LEU A 991 25.86 0.13 30.39
C LEU A 991 24.88 1.32 30.44
N ALA A 992 23.83 1.23 31.24
CA ALA A 992 22.90 2.34 31.47
C ALA A 992 23.59 3.52 32.16
N GLU A 993 24.45 3.26 33.15
CA GLU A 993 25.22 4.29 33.86
C GLU A 993 26.25 4.99 32.94
N LEU A 994 26.96 4.22 32.11
CA LEU A 994 27.87 4.77 31.10
C LEU A 994 27.15 5.61 30.03
N ARG A 995 25.97 5.17 29.57
CA ARG A 995 25.13 5.90 28.61
C ARG A 995 24.54 7.17 29.22
N ALA A 996 24.21 7.16 30.50
CA ALA A 996 23.73 8.35 31.20
C ALA A 996 24.83 9.43 31.30
N ALA A 997 26.10 9.00 31.46
CA ALA A 997 27.25 9.89 31.62
C ALA A 997 27.92 10.34 30.29
N ALA A 998 27.81 9.59 29.20
CA ALA A 998 28.40 9.92 27.90
C ALA A 998 27.35 10.42 26.89
N GLY A 999 27.55 11.61 26.29
CA GLY A 999 26.68 12.12 25.22
C GLY A 999 26.89 11.40 23.88
N LEU A 1000 25.90 11.52 22.98
CA LEU A 1000 25.95 11.01 21.59
C LEU A 1000 27.28 11.37 20.91
N GLY A 1001 28.04 10.35 20.52
CA GLY A 1001 29.37 10.49 19.88
C GLY A 1001 30.58 10.49 20.83
N GLY A 1002 30.43 10.03 22.08
CA GLY A 1002 31.56 9.81 23.00
C GLY A 1002 32.11 11.07 23.69
N ARG A 1003 31.38 12.19 23.65
CA ARG A 1003 31.76 13.44 24.31
C ARG A 1003 31.22 13.49 25.76
N THR A 1004 32.08 13.85 26.71
CA THR A 1004 31.73 13.99 28.14
C THR A 1004 30.72 15.13 28.33
N ARG A 1005 29.58 14.86 28.97
CA ARG A 1005 28.58 15.88 29.31
C ARG A 1005 29.15 16.87 30.35
N ARG A 1006 28.89 18.17 30.14
CA ARG A 1006 29.16 19.24 31.12
C ARG A 1006 27.84 19.78 31.66
N LEU A 1007 27.77 20.08 32.97
CA LEU A 1007 26.62 20.66 33.70
C LEU A 1007 26.04 21.97 33.11
N GLY A 1008 26.72 22.60 32.13
CA GLY A 1008 26.23 23.79 31.42
C GLY A 1008 25.12 23.53 30.40
N ASP A 1009 25.10 22.35 29.76
CA ASP A 1009 24.24 22.05 28.60
C ASP A 1009 22.77 21.77 28.97
N ASP A 1010 22.47 21.42 30.22
CA ASP A 1010 21.12 21.05 30.64
C ASP A 1010 20.20 22.26 30.80
N GLY A 1011 20.68 23.37 31.36
CA GLY A 1011 19.85 24.57 31.52
C GLY A 1011 19.60 25.33 30.21
N GLU A 1012 20.55 25.28 29.27
CA GLU A 1012 20.32 25.86 27.92
C GLU A 1012 19.34 25.01 27.11
N ARG A 1013 19.37 23.68 27.27
CA ARG A 1013 18.35 22.78 26.71
C ARG A 1013 16.98 22.97 27.36
N ALA A 1014 16.93 23.07 28.69
CA ALA A 1014 15.68 23.33 29.42
C ALA A 1014 15.06 24.67 28.99
N ARG A 1015 15.86 25.74 28.89
CA ARG A 1015 15.43 27.03 28.36
C ARG A 1015 14.83 26.90 26.96
N LYS A 1016 15.56 26.28 26.02
CA LYS A 1016 15.08 26.09 24.63
C LYS A 1016 13.82 25.23 24.57
N ALA A 1017 13.77 24.16 25.36
CA ALA A 1017 12.63 23.25 25.40
C ALA A 1017 11.38 23.94 25.95
N VAL A 1018 11.44 24.57 27.13
CA VAL A 1018 10.30 25.26 27.74
C VAL A 1018 9.84 26.44 26.89
N THR A 1019 10.78 27.24 26.38
CA THR A 1019 10.46 28.37 25.48
C THR A 1019 9.78 27.88 24.20
N GLY A 1020 10.28 26.79 23.60
CA GLY A 1020 9.68 26.17 22.42
C GLY A 1020 8.26 25.69 22.70
N ARG A 1021 8.04 24.95 23.80
CA ARG A 1021 6.73 24.42 24.20
C ARG A 1021 5.69 25.52 24.42
N ILE A 1022 6.06 26.60 25.13
CA ILE A 1022 5.15 27.73 25.38
C ILE A 1022 4.83 28.44 24.07
N ARG A 1023 5.82 28.70 23.20
CA ARG A 1023 5.59 29.36 21.90
C ARG A 1023 4.74 28.51 20.95
N ASP A 1024 5.00 27.21 20.87
CA ASP A 1024 4.21 26.30 20.04
C ASP A 1024 2.76 26.22 20.51
N LEU A 1025 2.54 26.24 21.83
CA LEU A 1025 1.20 26.30 22.38
C LEU A 1025 0.51 27.64 22.06
N LEU A 1026 1.20 28.77 22.23
CA LEU A 1026 0.64 30.09 21.89
C LEU A 1026 0.27 30.18 20.40
N ARG A 1027 1.09 29.60 19.52
CA ARG A 1027 0.77 29.50 18.09
C ARG A 1027 -0.47 28.65 17.83
N ARG A 1028 -0.65 27.53 18.53
CA ARG A 1028 -1.88 26.71 18.43
C ARG A 1028 -3.09 27.45 18.98
N LEU A 1029 -2.90 28.25 20.02
CA LEU A 1029 -3.96 29.09 20.59
C LEU A 1029 -4.35 30.25 19.69
N ASP A 1030 -3.54 30.69 18.71
CA ASP A 1030 -3.95 31.73 17.76
C ASP A 1030 -5.21 31.35 16.99
N ASP A 1031 -5.24 30.10 16.51
CA ASP A 1031 -6.35 29.61 15.71
C ASP A 1031 -7.55 29.20 16.59
N LEU A 1032 -7.28 28.75 17.82
CA LEU A 1032 -8.29 28.15 18.70
C LEU A 1032 -8.89 29.16 19.69
N HIS A 1033 -8.08 30.06 20.25
CA HIS A 1033 -8.46 31.06 21.25
C HIS A 1033 -7.57 32.33 21.17
N PRO A 1034 -7.74 33.18 20.14
CA PRO A 1034 -6.84 34.31 19.85
C PRO A 1034 -6.76 35.35 20.97
N GLU A 1035 -7.85 35.58 21.71
CA GLU A 1035 -7.90 36.54 22.82
C GLU A 1035 -7.02 36.08 23.99
N LEU A 1036 -7.04 34.79 24.30
CA LEU A 1036 -6.19 34.18 25.32
C LEU A 1036 -4.72 34.16 24.86
N ALA A 1037 -4.47 33.84 23.58
CA ALA A 1037 -3.12 33.86 23.01
C ALA A 1037 -2.49 35.25 23.05
N ALA A 1038 -3.26 36.30 22.74
CA ALA A 1038 -2.82 37.70 22.83
C ALA A 1038 -2.47 38.08 24.27
N HIS A 1039 -3.37 37.80 25.22
CA HIS A 1039 -3.14 38.06 26.64
C HIS A 1039 -1.87 37.36 27.15
N LEU A 1040 -1.70 36.07 26.86
CA LEU A 1040 -0.55 35.30 27.31
C LEU A 1040 0.76 35.75 26.65
N ARG A 1041 0.75 36.25 25.42
CA ARG A 1041 1.96 36.83 24.80
C ARG A 1041 2.41 38.11 25.46
N GLU A 1042 1.47 38.95 25.88
CA GLU A 1042 1.78 40.21 26.55
C GLU A 1042 2.23 40.00 28.00
N SER A 1043 1.77 38.92 28.63
CA SER A 1043 1.97 38.67 30.05
C SER A 1043 2.97 37.56 30.38
N VAL A 1044 3.32 36.65 29.46
CA VAL A 1044 4.29 35.57 29.73
C VAL A 1044 5.68 35.92 29.17
N SER A 1045 6.68 35.93 30.05
CA SER A 1045 8.09 36.04 29.69
C SER A 1045 8.74 34.65 29.66
N THR A 1046 9.57 34.38 28.66
CA THR A 1046 10.31 33.11 28.54
C THR A 1046 11.81 33.36 28.44
N GLY A 1047 12.61 32.74 29.32
CA GLY A 1047 14.06 32.92 29.39
C GLY A 1047 14.73 31.82 30.23
N ASN A 1048 15.89 32.12 30.85
CA ASN A 1048 16.48 31.22 31.86
C ASN A 1048 15.55 31.01 33.07
N ALA A 1049 14.67 31.99 33.32
CA ALA A 1049 13.47 31.86 34.09
C ALA A 1049 12.28 32.32 33.23
N CYS A 1050 11.11 31.74 33.46
CA CYS A 1050 9.85 32.07 32.81
C CYS A 1050 8.88 32.61 33.86
N GLY A 1051 8.11 33.65 33.53
CA GLY A 1051 7.20 34.29 34.48
C GLY A 1051 5.90 34.74 33.81
N TYR A 1052 4.83 34.85 34.59
CA TYR A 1052 3.56 35.41 34.16
C TYR A 1052 3.25 36.71 34.92
N HIS A 1053 3.24 37.84 34.21
CA HIS A 1053 3.21 39.21 34.73
C HIS A 1053 2.12 40.06 34.06
N PRO A 1054 0.83 39.79 34.30
CA PRO A 1054 -0.29 40.54 33.69
C PRO A 1054 -0.53 41.92 34.35
N GLN A 1055 -1.05 42.89 33.59
CA GLN A 1055 -1.48 44.20 34.11
C GLN A 1055 -2.89 44.59 33.61
N PRO A 1056 -3.96 44.52 34.43
CA PRO A 1056 -4.13 43.83 35.72
C PRO A 1056 -4.29 42.30 35.57
N ALA A 1057 -4.09 41.54 36.65
CA ALA A 1057 -4.21 40.07 36.62
C ALA A 1057 -5.69 39.60 36.54
N PRO A 1058 -6.05 38.74 35.58
CA PRO A 1058 -7.36 38.07 35.59
C PRO A 1058 -7.46 37.11 36.80
N PRO A 1059 -8.64 37.00 37.44
CA PRO A 1059 -8.86 36.02 38.50
C PRO A 1059 -8.99 34.61 37.89
N TRP A 1060 -7.86 33.92 37.71
CA TRP A 1060 -7.84 32.55 37.17
C TRP A 1060 -8.41 31.54 38.17
N ARG A 1061 -9.35 30.71 37.71
CA ARG A 1061 -9.69 29.42 38.31
C ARG A 1061 -8.79 28.36 37.68
N LEU A 1062 -7.85 27.81 38.47
CA LEU A 1062 -6.85 26.83 38.04
C LEU A 1062 -7.25 25.41 38.44
#